data_AF-A0A3D5PF73-F1
#
_entry.id   AF-A0A3D5PF73-F1
#
_cell.length_a   1.000
_cell.length_b   1.000
_cell.length_c   1.000
_cell.angle_alpha   90.00
_cell.angle_beta   90.00
_cell.angle_gamma   90.00
#
_symmetry.space_group_name_H-M   'P 1'
#
loop_
_entity.id
_entity.type
_entity.pdbx_description
1 polymer ?
#
loop_
_entity_poly.entity_id
_entity_poly.type
_entity_poly.pdbx_seq_one_letter_code
_entity_poly.pdbx_strand_id
1 'polypeptide(L)'
;MRKTKKLLLVALALVIVALAALAACEPKPETFSLTFDFGYDNLKEVVEIKEGEKAQPRTASRDGYVFKGWYKDAAFSEPWDFENASVSGNVTLYAKWAKLFTVRFVHNYPDAPADKVIQAEEGQKVQNYVPQREDGYLFDGWSLNSATLTDEFVPDETPIYSDLTVYAFWTRSYNVSFFDGFGNLIEVVPVAEGQAASQPRNVLYPDENLDTVFIFDSWDRDVSCVTEDMSVNATWFYSPTAGTDFYTYTLNESMTGYILSINTENAWMCSVLALPESYNGLPVVEIAQGGIPSGVGTDVLYIPGTIKVIDNGMIAGASATHVYLGEGVEKILMHAFVQASAKDFHLPASVKLIEPFAFRWTRNLSDFIIAQDSPFSFDKERQMLFSENGERLIFANHNGKTEIVIDDGIKYVGIGVFDWASSVEKVIIKAKGLIAEPSSFSNMQNLKEIVFEDGGWIKEARGIESPFVGEGTADTSVQGAFHGAAIEKIELPHGLTHLGRASFIYCRLLTEIIVPDTLAYWGYGAFNNNENGLLSSIKMVDENGRTVTENQYYRIENGAVVEKGTGLNGGDTFVLYAQAAGERGATYTVPSGVTSLQGYAFTGLINVRHVIFPEGIEELPGGLFCGIAENVYRDGQILYSSLEEVTLPSTLKRIRSNSDEYSTLGAFYTVEGTFRYARNLKKINWPTDCQIEEFESSAFLATGFEEFYIPASVKIIAPAAFSRADGLARFTVSPENAYYAAFDGALYDKNLQTLLIYPEGKTDEIFVGPAALKTVSENVFSYNPYIKEFRPQSLERIETSAFYAASALETVVFPENFAFLGCGAFHSVMTLEAVFFTGETAPHVEEGASGPFDYMYRINMAPYIAIIDGLALYVPENSFGEYYGVFYNHTSDSYDLDYSKIIGGYSAFSFDQSAQEWTATVTEGVFRRVNETTGVVELVPVETEHTYIFMDGGVEYDVEIPLGAIAVDEMPVPRSRQGSYFQGWYYSDGSDTAWEGMSPIVFPLYGKGEITVYARWESERLIQNGESPVYGYEISETPETFVMTDSLLYFVMDAGVSGTYIFNVPESSTLFILDYDVFYSGVFNNLMDYDMYGNPLNRAYLREGKTYIIVVVDATVFNDDARIEISYTAPAGGAAASALAQNGSAAPQSATAGKENI
;
A
#
# COMPACT_ATOMS: atom_id res chain seq x y z
N MET A 1 106.93 128.61 -25.57
CA MET A 1 106.16 129.88 -25.55
C MET A 1 104.70 129.59 -25.91
N ARG A 2 103.77 129.79 -24.96
CA ARG A 2 102.35 130.12 -25.20
C ARG A 2 101.72 129.65 -26.52
N LYS A 3 101.37 128.36 -26.62
CA LYS A 3 100.27 127.87 -27.48
C LYS A 3 99.87 126.43 -27.10
N THR A 4 99.55 126.23 -25.81
CA THR A 4 99.07 124.95 -25.26
C THR A 4 97.55 124.85 -25.07
N LYS A 5 96.66 125.68 -25.66
CA LYS A 5 95.23 125.65 -25.24
C LYS A 5 94.11 125.81 -26.29
N LYS A 6 94.33 125.73 -27.61
CA LYS A 6 93.22 125.97 -28.58
C LYS A 6 92.93 124.98 -29.71
N LEU A 7 93.64 123.87 -29.90
CA LEU A 7 93.17 122.82 -30.85
C LEU A 7 93.03 121.41 -30.25
N LEU A 8 93.05 121.32 -28.93
CA LEU A 8 92.48 120.20 -28.17
C LEU A 8 90.95 120.04 -28.38
N LEU A 9 90.30 120.90 -29.17
CA LEU A 9 88.85 120.86 -29.47
C LEU A 9 88.51 120.27 -30.86
N VAL A 10 89.44 120.23 -31.82
CA VAL A 10 89.20 119.58 -33.13
C VAL A 10 89.61 118.10 -33.09
N ALA A 11 90.42 117.73 -32.09
CA ALA A 11 90.60 116.37 -31.62
C ALA A 11 89.31 115.70 -31.06
N LEU A 12 88.16 116.41 -30.97
CA LEU A 12 86.91 115.82 -30.49
C LEU A 12 85.84 115.61 -31.59
N ALA A 13 85.93 116.30 -32.73
CA ALA A 13 84.86 116.28 -33.75
C ALA A 13 85.08 115.26 -34.89
N LEU A 14 86.32 114.91 -35.24
CA LEU A 14 86.57 113.87 -36.26
C LEU A 14 86.73 112.46 -35.68
N VAL A 15 86.87 112.36 -34.35
CA VAL A 15 86.68 111.11 -33.60
C VAL A 15 85.24 110.59 -33.72
N ILE A 16 84.29 111.41 -34.20
CA ILE A 16 82.90 110.99 -34.46
C ILE A 16 82.72 110.38 -35.86
N VAL A 17 83.61 110.64 -36.82
CA VAL A 17 83.59 109.96 -38.14
C VAL A 17 84.46 108.69 -38.11
N ALA A 18 85.18 108.47 -37.01
CA ALA A 18 85.82 107.21 -36.64
C ALA A 18 84.85 106.13 -36.12
N LEU A 19 83.54 106.24 -36.35
CA LEU A 19 82.54 105.30 -35.81
C LEU A 19 81.66 104.56 -36.83
N ALA A 20 81.93 104.60 -38.14
CA ALA A 20 81.05 103.95 -39.12
C ALA A 20 81.70 103.11 -40.24
N ALA A 21 83.02 102.87 -40.27
CA ALA A 21 83.58 102.02 -41.33
C ALA A 21 84.86 101.23 -40.95
N LEU A 22 85.10 100.98 -39.66
CA LEU A 22 86.22 100.15 -39.19
C LEU A 22 85.69 98.84 -38.61
N ALA A 23 85.43 97.88 -39.50
CA ALA A 23 85.51 96.44 -39.22
C ALA A 23 85.62 95.69 -40.56
N ALA A 24 86.75 95.87 -41.25
CA ALA A 24 87.11 95.09 -42.43
C ALA A 24 88.43 94.36 -42.15
N CYS A 25 88.31 93.14 -41.64
CA CYS A 25 89.19 92.00 -41.95
C CYS A 25 88.60 90.73 -41.30
N GLU A 26 87.94 89.87 -42.08
CA GLU A 26 87.77 88.45 -41.72
C GLU A 26 88.27 87.58 -42.88
N PRO A 27 89.01 86.48 -42.59
CA PRO A 27 89.41 85.50 -43.59
C PRO A 27 88.21 84.62 -44.00
N LYS A 28 88.27 84.07 -45.22
CA LYS A 28 87.25 83.19 -45.83
C LYS A 28 87.04 81.92 -44.97
N PRO A 29 85.80 81.52 -44.60
CA PRO A 29 85.56 80.29 -43.84
C PRO A 29 85.78 79.05 -44.72
N GLU A 30 86.35 77.98 -44.14
CA GLU A 30 86.46 76.66 -44.79
C GLU A 30 85.05 76.05 -44.95
N THR A 31 84.67 75.68 -46.18
CA THR A 31 83.45 74.94 -46.49
C THR A 31 83.80 73.47 -46.79
N PHE A 32 82.96 72.54 -46.35
CA PHE A 32 83.12 71.11 -46.59
C PHE A 32 82.00 70.59 -47.50
N SER A 33 82.32 69.60 -48.33
CA SER A 33 81.34 68.91 -49.18
C SER A 33 80.76 67.69 -48.45
N LEU A 34 79.45 67.68 -48.20
CA LEU A 34 78.70 66.50 -47.79
C LEU A 34 78.09 65.86 -49.04
N THR A 35 78.54 64.66 -49.38
CA THR A 35 78.06 63.92 -50.56
C THR A 35 77.12 62.81 -50.14
N PHE A 36 75.86 62.88 -50.56
CA PHE A 36 74.90 61.79 -50.45
C PHE A 36 74.99 60.90 -51.67
N ASP A 37 75.66 59.77 -51.53
CA ASP A 37 75.74 58.73 -52.54
C ASP A 37 74.52 57.81 -52.40
N PHE A 38 73.57 57.95 -53.32
CA PHE A 38 72.35 57.15 -53.28
C PHE A 38 72.62 55.68 -53.64
N GLY A 39 73.81 55.33 -54.14
CA GLY A 39 74.20 53.95 -54.41
C GLY A 39 73.53 53.32 -55.66
N TYR A 40 72.87 54.12 -56.50
CA TYR A 40 72.34 53.72 -57.81
C TYR A 40 72.41 54.87 -58.82
N ASP A 41 72.41 54.56 -60.12
CA ASP A 41 72.43 55.50 -61.25
C ASP A 41 73.55 56.56 -61.24
N ASN A 42 74.64 56.30 -60.49
CA ASN A 42 75.66 57.29 -60.14
C ASN A 42 75.07 58.59 -59.54
N LEU A 43 73.87 58.49 -58.97
CA LEU A 43 73.17 59.61 -58.37
C LEU A 43 73.87 59.98 -57.07
N LYS A 44 74.49 61.16 -57.10
CA LYS A 44 75.06 61.80 -55.92
C LYS A 44 74.52 63.19 -55.78
N GLU A 45 74.13 63.54 -54.57
CA GLU A 45 73.79 64.91 -54.21
C GLU A 45 74.92 65.47 -53.36
N VAL A 46 75.56 66.53 -53.84
CA VAL A 46 76.64 67.19 -53.11
C VAL A 46 76.10 68.50 -52.57
N VAL A 47 76.18 68.68 -51.26
CA VAL A 47 75.80 69.91 -50.57
C VAL A 47 77.06 70.50 -49.94
N GLU A 48 77.35 71.77 -50.23
CA GLU A 48 78.39 72.49 -49.50
C GLU A 48 77.82 73.06 -48.21
N ILE A 49 78.45 72.71 -47.10
CA ILE A 49 78.04 73.11 -45.75
C ILE A 49 79.23 73.73 -45.00
N LYS A 50 78.95 74.66 -44.09
CA LYS A 50 79.97 75.16 -43.16
C LYS A 50 80.13 74.19 -42.00
N GLU A 51 81.31 74.21 -41.36
CA GLU A 51 81.57 73.41 -40.16
C GLU A 51 80.47 73.58 -39.11
N GLY A 52 79.83 72.48 -38.72
CA GLY A 52 78.73 72.46 -37.73
C GLY A 52 77.30 72.63 -38.27
N GLU A 53 77.09 72.91 -39.57
CA GLU A 53 75.74 72.97 -40.18
C GLU A 53 75.17 71.57 -40.49
N LYS A 54 73.84 71.43 -40.38
CA LYS A 54 73.11 70.20 -40.74
C LYS A 54 72.57 70.31 -42.17
N ALA A 55 72.68 69.24 -42.96
CA ALA A 55 72.02 69.10 -44.25
C ALA A 55 71.36 67.73 -44.37
N GLN A 56 70.19 67.68 -45.01
CA GLN A 56 69.48 66.44 -45.34
C GLN A 56 69.41 66.29 -46.86
N PRO A 57 69.48 65.05 -47.39
CA PRO A 57 69.32 64.80 -48.81
C PRO A 57 67.85 64.94 -49.22
N ARG A 58 67.61 65.01 -50.53
CA ARG A 58 66.26 64.76 -51.06
C ARG A 58 65.77 63.36 -50.66
N THR A 59 64.45 63.18 -50.60
CA THR A 59 63.83 61.87 -50.31
C THR A 59 64.39 60.80 -51.25
N ALA A 60 64.98 59.77 -50.66
CA ALA A 60 65.55 58.66 -51.40
C ALA A 60 64.42 57.72 -51.84
N SER A 61 64.27 57.49 -53.15
CA SER A 61 63.38 56.47 -53.71
C SER A 61 64.07 55.69 -54.83
N ARG A 62 64.05 54.36 -54.74
CA ARG A 62 64.62 53.47 -55.75
C ARG A 62 63.59 52.40 -56.10
N ASP A 63 63.20 52.33 -57.37
CA ASP A 63 62.19 51.37 -57.85
C ASP A 63 62.62 49.93 -57.54
N GLY A 64 61.74 49.17 -56.87
CA GLY A 64 62.00 47.78 -56.47
C GLY A 64 62.90 47.61 -55.23
N TYR A 65 63.17 48.68 -54.48
CA TYR A 65 63.95 48.62 -53.25
C TYR A 65 63.29 49.45 -52.14
N VAL A 66 63.43 49.00 -50.89
CA VAL A 66 63.06 49.78 -49.71
C VAL A 66 64.30 50.46 -49.12
N PHE A 67 64.16 51.73 -48.77
CA PHE A 67 65.24 52.52 -48.19
C PHE A 67 65.48 52.12 -46.73
N LYS A 68 66.72 51.75 -46.37
CA LYS A 68 67.09 51.27 -45.01
C LYS A 68 67.92 52.28 -44.21
N GLY A 69 68.13 53.49 -44.73
CA GLY A 69 68.87 54.56 -44.07
C GLY A 69 70.19 54.92 -44.73
N TRP A 70 70.84 55.97 -44.22
CA TRP A 70 72.14 56.47 -44.67
C TRP A 70 73.25 55.94 -43.77
N TYR A 71 74.44 55.71 -44.32
CA TYR A 71 75.59 55.14 -43.62
C TYR A 71 76.87 55.91 -43.95
N LYS A 72 77.85 55.93 -43.04
CA LYS A 72 79.13 56.67 -43.24
C LYS A 72 80.08 56.00 -44.22
N ASP A 73 79.88 54.72 -44.47
CA ASP A 73 80.77 53.89 -45.25
C ASP A 73 80.02 53.07 -46.29
N ALA A 74 80.69 52.77 -47.39
CA ALA A 74 80.12 51.98 -48.48
C ALA A 74 79.86 50.51 -48.11
N ALA A 75 80.39 50.01 -46.97
CA ALA A 75 80.07 48.69 -46.44
C ALA A 75 78.82 48.68 -45.54
N PHE A 76 78.18 49.85 -45.34
CA PHE A 76 76.98 50.04 -44.53
C PHE A 76 77.12 49.55 -43.08
N SER A 77 78.31 49.70 -42.50
CA SER A 77 78.63 49.24 -41.16
C SER A 77 78.31 50.27 -40.07
N GLU A 78 78.38 51.56 -40.39
CA GLU A 78 78.06 52.65 -39.45
C GLU A 78 76.87 53.49 -39.95
N PRO A 79 75.67 53.37 -39.35
CA PRO A 79 74.53 54.19 -39.72
C PRO A 79 74.77 55.67 -39.40
N TRP A 80 74.31 56.54 -40.29
CA TRP A 80 74.36 57.98 -40.11
C TRP A 80 73.08 58.49 -39.48
N ASP A 81 73.24 59.13 -38.32
CA ASP A 81 72.18 59.79 -37.60
C ASP A 81 72.24 61.30 -37.88
N PHE A 82 71.26 61.79 -38.66
CA PHE A 82 71.16 63.20 -39.01
C PHE A 82 70.88 64.13 -37.83
N GLU A 83 70.38 63.59 -36.71
CA GLU A 83 70.05 64.43 -35.55
C GLU A 83 71.28 64.74 -34.69
N ASN A 84 72.21 63.80 -34.57
CA ASN A 84 73.31 63.89 -33.60
C ASN A 84 74.70 63.99 -34.22
N ALA A 85 74.85 63.70 -35.51
CA ALA A 85 76.15 63.78 -36.17
C ALA A 85 76.43 65.18 -36.74
N SER A 86 77.65 65.68 -36.53
CA SER A 86 78.16 66.92 -37.13
C SER A 86 79.36 66.61 -38.04
N VAL A 87 79.53 67.40 -39.09
CA VAL A 87 80.54 67.19 -40.13
C VAL A 87 81.73 68.11 -39.85
N SER A 88 82.92 67.53 -39.63
CA SER A 88 84.19 68.24 -39.40
C SER A 88 85.18 68.15 -40.58
N GLY A 89 84.70 67.68 -41.75
CA GLY A 89 85.47 67.49 -42.98
C GLY A 89 84.59 67.00 -44.13
N ASN A 90 85.13 66.81 -45.34
CA ASN A 90 84.34 66.25 -46.44
C ASN A 90 83.88 64.82 -46.11
N VAL A 91 82.57 64.56 -46.10
CA VAL A 91 81.96 63.26 -45.75
C VAL A 91 81.12 62.77 -46.93
N THR A 92 81.18 61.46 -47.21
CA THR A 92 80.26 60.80 -48.13
C THR A 92 79.36 59.86 -47.34
N LEU A 93 78.05 60.01 -47.48
CA LEU A 93 77.05 59.14 -46.88
C LEU A 93 76.42 58.25 -47.95
N TYR A 94 76.29 56.97 -47.65
CA TYR A 94 75.84 55.93 -48.58
C TYR A 94 74.44 55.46 -48.19
N ALA A 95 73.49 55.54 -49.12
CA ALA A 95 72.15 55.01 -48.92
C ALA A 95 72.16 53.47 -48.97
N LYS A 96 71.65 52.82 -47.92
CA LYS A 96 71.41 51.37 -47.91
C LYS A 96 70.00 51.07 -48.42
N TRP A 97 69.92 50.10 -49.30
CA TRP A 97 68.68 49.63 -49.92
C TRP A 97 68.52 48.14 -49.67
N ALA A 98 67.32 47.70 -49.30
CA ALA A 98 66.97 46.28 -49.36
C ALA A 98 66.10 46.05 -50.60
N LYS A 99 66.43 45.05 -51.40
CA LYS A 99 65.66 44.72 -52.60
C LYS A 99 64.32 44.14 -52.19
N LEU A 100 63.24 44.57 -52.83
CA LEU A 100 61.91 44.01 -52.65
C LEU A 100 61.63 43.02 -53.78
N PHE A 101 61.02 41.90 -53.41
CA PHE A 101 60.51 40.89 -54.31
C PHE A 101 59.01 40.70 -54.12
N THR A 102 58.34 40.39 -55.21
CA THR A 102 56.90 40.18 -55.27
C THR A 102 56.59 38.69 -55.14
N VAL A 103 55.74 38.32 -54.17
CA VAL A 103 55.15 36.98 -54.07
C VAL A 103 53.67 37.07 -54.45
N ARG A 104 53.30 36.47 -55.58
CA ARG A 104 51.92 36.40 -56.08
C ARG A 104 51.32 35.04 -55.76
N PHE A 105 50.24 35.04 -54.99
CA PHE A 105 49.44 33.88 -54.62
C PHE A 105 48.25 33.75 -55.56
N VAL A 106 48.30 32.77 -56.45
CA VAL A 106 47.26 32.46 -57.45
C VAL A 106 46.38 31.35 -56.91
N HIS A 107 45.08 31.62 -56.75
CA HIS A 107 44.13 30.65 -56.21
C HIS A 107 43.88 29.43 -57.11
N ASN A 108 44.20 29.52 -58.40
CA ASN A 108 44.36 28.35 -59.29
C ASN A 108 43.09 27.47 -59.48
N TYR A 109 41.91 28.09 -59.59
CA TYR A 109 40.64 27.43 -59.98
C TYR A 109 39.76 28.38 -60.82
N PRO A 110 38.76 27.87 -61.58
CA PRO A 110 37.85 28.71 -62.38
C PRO A 110 37.06 29.70 -61.51
N ASP A 111 36.86 30.94 -61.99
CA ASP A 111 36.12 31.99 -61.27
C ASP A 111 36.68 32.39 -59.90
N ALA A 112 37.96 32.08 -59.64
CA ALA A 112 38.64 32.46 -58.41
C ALA A 112 38.72 33.99 -58.22
N PRO A 113 38.74 34.48 -56.95
CA PRO A 113 38.98 35.89 -56.65
C PRO A 113 40.38 36.31 -57.14
N ALA A 114 40.58 37.63 -57.23
CA ALA A 114 41.85 38.18 -57.69
C ALA A 114 43.04 37.70 -56.85
N ASP A 115 44.17 37.40 -57.53
CA ASP A 115 45.42 36.97 -56.89
C ASP A 115 45.82 37.89 -55.73
N LYS A 116 46.31 37.29 -54.64
CA LYS A 116 46.88 38.05 -53.53
C LYS A 116 48.36 38.31 -53.78
N VAL A 117 48.80 39.57 -53.68
CA VAL A 117 50.19 39.96 -53.94
C VAL A 117 50.81 40.57 -52.68
N ILE A 118 51.98 40.06 -52.28
CA ILE A 118 52.74 40.52 -51.12
C ILE A 118 54.16 40.92 -51.58
N GLN A 119 54.73 41.95 -50.94
CA GLN A 119 56.12 42.37 -51.13
C GLN A 119 56.97 41.91 -49.94
N ALA A 120 58.14 41.33 -50.20
CA ALA A 120 59.07 40.87 -49.17
C ALA A 120 60.50 41.38 -49.45
N GLU A 121 61.26 41.74 -48.41
CA GLU A 121 62.68 42.05 -48.58
C GLU A 121 63.46 40.78 -48.92
N GLU A 122 64.56 40.92 -49.66
CA GLU A 122 65.50 39.83 -49.94
C GLU A 122 65.91 39.09 -48.65
N GLY A 123 65.67 37.77 -48.62
CA GLY A 123 65.92 36.89 -47.48
C GLY A 123 64.83 36.88 -46.40
N GLN A 124 63.75 37.66 -46.53
CA GLN A 124 62.60 37.57 -45.62
C GLN A 124 61.66 36.43 -46.00
N LYS A 125 60.91 35.93 -45.00
CA LYS A 125 59.81 34.99 -45.19
C LYS A 125 58.48 35.76 -45.16
N VAL A 126 57.44 35.24 -45.80
CA VAL A 126 56.13 35.92 -45.84
C VAL A 126 55.13 35.22 -44.93
N GLN A 127 54.15 35.96 -44.42
CA GLN A 127 53.12 35.36 -43.57
C GLN A 127 52.31 34.34 -44.37
N ASN A 128 52.05 33.17 -43.76
CA ASN A 128 51.20 32.15 -44.37
C ASN A 128 49.79 32.68 -44.65
N TYR A 129 49.22 32.25 -45.78
CA TYR A 129 47.92 32.69 -46.30
C TYR A 129 47.13 31.46 -46.72
N VAL A 130 45.98 31.23 -46.08
CA VAL A 130 45.10 30.10 -46.37
C VAL A 130 43.80 30.61 -47.02
N PRO A 131 43.60 30.41 -48.34
CA PRO A 131 42.39 30.82 -49.04
C PRO A 131 41.24 29.86 -48.71
N GLN A 132 40.02 30.38 -48.73
CA GLN A 132 38.79 29.59 -48.57
C GLN A 132 38.08 29.44 -49.92
N ARG A 133 37.39 28.31 -50.13
CA ARG A 133 36.71 27.95 -51.38
C ARG A 133 35.38 27.26 -51.04
N GLU A 134 34.27 27.70 -51.64
CA GLU A 134 32.90 27.32 -51.24
C GLU A 134 32.27 26.18 -52.07
N ASP A 135 32.97 25.61 -53.05
CA ASP A 135 32.45 24.61 -54.01
C ASP A 135 32.95 23.18 -53.75
N GLY A 136 33.22 22.83 -52.48
CA GLY A 136 33.54 21.46 -52.06
C GLY A 136 35.00 21.05 -52.29
N TYR A 137 35.93 21.95 -52.01
CA TYR A 137 37.37 21.71 -52.08
C TYR A 137 38.09 22.29 -50.86
N LEU A 138 39.02 21.53 -50.28
CA LEU A 138 39.89 21.96 -49.19
C LEU A 138 41.23 22.45 -49.76
N PHE A 139 41.79 23.47 -49.11
CA PHE A 139 43.10 24.02 -49.46
C PHE A 139 44.21 23.12 -48.89
N ASP A 140 45.05 22.57 -49.76
CA ASP A 140 46.13 21.67 -49.33
C ASP A 140 47.47 22.40 -49.16
N GLY A 141 47.69 23.49 -49.91
CA GLY A 141 48.96 24.20 -49.85
C GLY A 141 49.25 25.06 -51.07
N TRP A 142 50.47 25.59 -51.10
CA TRP A 142 50.99 26.39 -52.21
C TRP A 142 52.10 25.63 -52.94
N SER A 143 52.16 25.76 -54.26
CA SER A 143 53.20 25.17 -55.10
C SER A 143 53.82 26.23 -56.02
N LEU A 144 55.11 26.13 -56.31
CA LEU A 144 55.81 26.95 -57.30
C LEU A 144 55.49 26.56 -58.75
N ASN A 145 54.90 25.38 -58.95
CA ASN A 145 54.56 24.84 -60.27
C ASN A 145 53.06 24.68 -60.42
N SER A 146 52.45 25.42 -61.35
CA SER A 146 50.99 25.40 -61.59
C SER A 146 50.47 24.14 -62.26
N ALA A 147 51.33 23.39 -62.97
CA ALA A 147 50.92 22.24 -63.78
C ALA A 147 51.06 20.92 -63.01
N THR A 148 52.13 20.76 -62.24
CA THR A 148 52.40 19.51 -61.50
C THR A 148 52.03 19.58 -60.04
N LEU A 149 52.00 20.78 -59.44
CA LEU A 149 51.68 20.98 -58.02
C LEU A 149 52.60 20.23 -57.04
N THR A 150 53.81 19.87 -57.47
CA THR A 150 54.78 19.06 -56.72
C THR A 150 55.85 19.85 -55.98
N ASP A 151 56.02 21.14 -56.31
CA ASP A 151 57.10 21.98 -55.79
C ASP A 151 56.55 22.83 -54.64
N GLU A 152 56.36 22.21 -53.47
CA GLU A 152 55.74 22.82 -52.30
C GLU A 152 56.43 24.12 -51.86
N PHE A 153 55.61 25.13 -51.57
CA PHE A 153 56.03 26.42 -51.04
C PHE A 153 55.38 26.66 -49.68
N VAL A 154 56.19 26.70 -48.63
CA VAL A 154 55.73 27.00 -47.26
C VAL A 154 56.08 28.47 -46.96
N PRO A 155 55.10 29.40 -46.95
CA PRO A 155 55.39 30.83 -47.03
C PRO A 155 56.19 31.40 -45.85
N ASP A 156 55.93 30.90 -44.65
CA ASP A 156 56.56 31.30 -43.38
C ASP A 156 57.86 30.52 -43.07
N GLU A 157 58.21 29.54 -43.89
CA GLU A 157 59.47 28.81 -43.80
C GLU A 157 60.46 29.18 -44.90
N THR A 158 59.99 29.66 -46.05
CA THR A 158 60.79 29.88 -47.26
C THR A 158 61.26 31.34 -47.40
N PRO A 159 62.58 31.64 -47.33
CA PRO A 159 63.10 32.98 -47.57
C PRO A 159 63.03 33.37 -49.06
N ILE A 160 62.65 34.63 -49.34
CA ILE A 160 62.40 35.13 -50.70
C ILE A 160 63.67 35.80 -51.28
N TYR A 161 64.16 35.31 -52.41
CA TYR A 161 65.34 35.87 -53.12
C TYR A 161 65.06 36.28 -54.58
N SER A 162 63.82 36.11 -55.05
CA SER A 162 63.37 36.49 -56.38
C SER A 162 61.85 36.73 -56.37
N ASP A 163 61.30 37.34 -57.42
CA ASP A 163 59.85 37.37 -57.60
C ASP A 163 59.34 35.93 -57.78
N LEU A 164 58.25 35.58 -57.09
CA LEU A 164 57.64 34.25 -57.12
C LEU A 164 56.16 34.35 -57.46
N THR A 165 55.68 33.40 -58.26
CA THR A 165 54.25 33.10 -58.36
C THR A 165 54.03 31.71 -57.79
N VAL A 166 53.12 31.60 -56.84
CA VAL A 166 52.75 30.36 -56.19
C VAL A 166 51.27 30.08 -56.42
N TYR A 167 50.94 28.82 -56.60
CA TYR A 167 49.63 28.35 -57.02
C TYR A 167 49.04 27.48 -55.94
N ALA A 168 47.82 27.79 -55.52
CA ALA A 168 47.10 26.94 -54.59
C ALA A 168 46.80 25.59 -55.25
N PHE A 169 46.89 24.52 -54.47
CA PHE A 169 46.31 23.24 -54.86
C PHE A 169 45.26 22.81 -53.85
N TRP A 170 44.28 22.08 -54.37
CA TRP A 170 43.04 21.81 -53.70
C TRP A 170 42.70 20.34 -53.87
N THR A 171 42.26 19.72 -52.78
CA THR A 171 41.69 18.38 -52.81
C THR A 171 40.19 18.50 -52.67
N ARG A 172 39.46 17.68 -53.44
CA ARG A 172 38.00 17.62 -53.35
C ARG A 172 37.60 17.21 -51.93
N SER A 173 36.53 17.78 -51.39
CA SER A 173 36.04 17.45 -50.06
C SER A 173 34.58 17.05 -50.07
N TYR A 174 34.22 16.19 -49.14
CA TYR A 174 32.85 15.73 -48.89
C TYR A 174 32.47 15.97 -47.42
N ASN A 175 31.18 16.20 -47.16
CA ASN A 175 30.66 16.42 -45.83
C ASN A 175 30.22 15.11 -45.17
N VAL A 176 30.77 14.84 -43.99
CA VAL A 176 30.33 13.75 -43.12
C VAL A 176 29.46 14.33 -42.02
N SER A 177 28.18 14.03 -42.04
CA SER A 177 27.20 14.49 -41.05
C SER A 177 26.96 13.41 -40.01
N PHE A 178 27.37 13.65 -38.78
CA PHE A 178 27.19 12.73 -37.65
C PHE A 178 25.87 13.03 -36.94
N PHE A 179 25.08 12.00 -36.69
CA PHE A 179 23.78 12.06 -36.02
C PHE A 179 23.77 11.15 -34.80
N ASP A 180 22.94 11.47 -33.81
CA ASP A 180 22.77 10.68 -32.57
C ASP A 180 22.06 9.32 -32.74
N GLY A 181 21.64 8.98 -33.97
CA GLY A 181 20.85 7.79 -34.26
C GLY A 181 19.33 7.98 -34.14
N PHE A 182 18.87 9.12 -33.62
CA PHE A 182 17.46 9.52 -33.53
C PHE A 182 17.11 10.64 -34.51
N GLY A 183 18.08 11.06 -35.34
CA GLY A 183 17.91 12.05 -36.39
C GLY A 183 18.37 13.46 -36.02
N ASN A 184 18.92 13.67 -34.81
CA ASN A 184 19.48 14.96 -34.43
C ASN A 184 20.94 15.07 -34.92
N LEU A 185 21.25 16.16 -35.60
CA LEU A 185 22.59 16.44 -36.09
C LEU A 185 23.53 16.79 -34.93
N ILE A 186 24.60 16.03 -34.77
CA ILE A 186 25.68 16.28 -33.80
C ILE A 186 26.68 17.28 -34.40
N GLU A 187 27.27 16.92 -35.54
CA GLU A 187 28.35 17.68 -36.17
C GLU A 187 28.42 17.38 -37.68
N VAL A 188 28.90 18.34 -38.47
CA VAL A 188 29.26 18.14 -39.89
C VAL A 188 30.74 18.40 -40.07
N VAL A 189 31.47 17.40 -40.56
CA VAL A 189 32.92 17.45 -40.77
C VAL A 189 33.24 17.40 -42.27
N PRO A 190 33.85 18.44 -42.86
CA PRO A 190 34.36 18.39 -44.23
C PRO A 190 35.66 17.59 -44.30
N VAL A 191 35.73 16.59 -45.18
CA VAL A 191 36.85 15.64 -45.29
C VAL A 191 37.36 15.57 -46.73
N ALA A 192 38.68 15.63 -46.92
CA ALA A 192 39.32 15.46 -48.21
C ALA A 192 39.05 14.05 -48.79
N GLU A 193 38.84 13.95 -50.10
CA GLU A 193 38.54 12.71 -50.81
C GLU A 193 39.59 11.62 -50.53
N GLY A 194 39.12 10.45 -50.09
CA GLY A 194 39.95 9.30 -49.73
C GLY A 194 40.60 9.36 -48.35
N GLN A 195 40.35 10.40 -47.54
CA GLN A 195 40.83 10.51 -46.17
C GLN A 195 39.77 10.06 -45.14
N ALA A 196 40.20 9.83 -43.90
CA ALA A 196 39.32 9.48 -42.80
C ALA A 196 38.68 10.71 -42.14
N ALA A 197 37.42 10.60 -41.71
CA ALA A 197 36.75 11.65 -40.94
C ALA A 197 37.15 11.60 -39.46
N SER A 198 37.33 12.76 -38.84
CA SER A 198 37.46 12.85 -37.38
C SER A 198 36.09 12.65 -36.72
N GLN A 199 35.94 11.58 -35.95
CA GLN A 199 34.70 11.28 -35.23
C GLN A 199 34.51 12.19 -34.01
N PRO A 200 33.26 12.58 -33.68
CA PRO A 200 32.93 13.27 -32.44
C PRO A 200 33.41 12.48 -31.20
N ARG A 201 33.83 13.20 -30.16
CA ARG A 201 34.27 12.62 -28.87
C ARG A 201 33.22 12.86 -27.79
N ASN A 202 33.12 11.96 -26.80
CA ASN A 202 32.15 12.02 -25.69
C ASN A 202 30.70 12.12 -26.20
N VAL A 203 30.34 11.22 -27.13
CA VAL A 203 28.97 11.11 -27.63
C VAL A 203 28.10 10.60 -26.49
N LEU A 204 27.22 11.45 -25.98
CA LEU A 204 26.26 11.12 -24.92
C LEU A 204 24.89 10.86 -25.52
N TYR A 205 24.11 9.99 -24.86
CA TYR A 205 22.74 9.76 -25.27
C TYR A 205 21.94 11.08 -25.21
N PRO A 206 21.03 11.34 -26.17
CA PRO A 206 20.34 12.64 -26.24
C PRO A 206 19.52 13.00 -25.00
N ASP A 207 19.01 11.97 -24.29
CA ASP A 207 18.34 12.14 -23.00
C ASP A 207 19.35 11.96 -21.87
N GLU A 208 19.63 13.04 -21.13
CA GLU A 208 20.58 13.06 -20.02
C GLU A 208 20.21 12.07 -18.89
N ASN A 209 18.94 11.69 -18.74
CA ASN A 209 18.53 10.70 -17.74
C ASN A 209 18.91 9.25 -18.13
N LEU A 210 19.25 9.02 -19.40
CA LEU A 210 19.54 7.70 -19.96
C LEU A 210 20.98 7.57 -20.50
N ASP A 211 21.84 8.59 -20.35
CA ASP A 211 23.22 8.60 -20.84
C ASP A 211 24.13 7.53 -20.20
N THR A 212 23.80 7.11 -18.98
CA THR A 212 24.44 5.99 -18.26
C THR A 212 23.86 4.63 -18.63
N VAL A 213 22.66 4.61 -19.21
CA VAL A 213 21.95 3.39 -19.64
C VAL A 213 22.33 3.02 -21.07
N PHE A 214 22.41 4.00 -21.97
CA PHE A 214 22.80 3.84 -23.36
C PHE A 214 24.19 4.43 -23.58
N ILE A 215 25.18 3.55 -23.66
CA ILE A 215 26.58 3.92 -23.82
C ILE A 215 26.90 3.90 -25.31
N PHE A 216 27.55 4.93 -25.83
CA PHE A 216 27.99 4.96 -27.22
C PHE A 216 28.83 3.71 -27.55
N ASP A 217 28.40 2.95 -28.55
CA ASP A 217 29.07 1.73 -29.00
C ASP A 217 29.98 2.02 -30.20
N SER A 218 29.36 2.40 -31.32
CA SER A 218 30.07 2.66 -32.57
C SER A 218 29.26 3.57 -33.50
N TRP A 219 29.84 3.89 -34.66
CA TRP A 219 29.12 4.55 -35.76
C TRP A 219 28.64 3.51 -36.76
N ASP A 220 27.44 3.69 -37.31
CA ASP A 220 26.78 2.75 -38.24
C ASP A 220 27.50 2.60 -39.60
N ARG A 221 28.37 3.55 -39.96
CA ARG A 221 29.13 3.54 -41.20
C ARG A 221 30.62 3.73 -40.93
N ASP A 222 31.42 3.04 -41.74
CA ASP A 222 32.88 3.24 -41.76
C ASP A 222 33.21 4.61 -42.36
N VAL A 223 33.94 5.42 -41.61
CA VAL A 223 34.41 6.76 -41.98
C VAL A 223 35.92 6.81 -42.23
N SER A 224 36.57 5.65 -42.39
CA SER A 224 38.02 5.55 -42.62
C SER A 224 38.47 6.01 -44.02
N CYS A 225 37.55 6.09 -44.99
CA CYS A 225 37.82 6.54 -46.35
C CYS A 225 36.57 7.19 -46.97
N VAL A 226 36.54 8.53 -47.02
CA VAL A 226 35.36 9.30 -47.47
C VAL A 226 35.49 9.65 -48.95
N THR A 227 34.53 9.22 -49.79
CA THR A 227 34.51 9.49 -51.24
C THR A 227 33.22 10.13 -51.73
N GLU A 228 32.27 10.40 -50.83
CA GLU A 228 30.98 11.05 -51.10
C GLU A 228 30.46 11.72 -49.82
N ASP A 229 29.48 12.63 -49.96
CA ASP A 229 28.76 13.15 -48.80
C ASP A 229 28.02 12.01 -48.10
N MET A 230 28.15 11.92 -46.78
CA MET A 230 27.58 10.80 -46.02
C MET A 230 26.95 11.25 -44.71
N SER A 231 25.82 10.63 -44.36
CA SER A 231 25.23 10.68 -43.03
C SER A 231 25.61 9.43 -42.25
N VAL A 232 26.01 9.61 -41.00
CA VAL A 232 26.54 8.57 -40.11
C VAL A 232 25.81 8.68 -38.77
N ASN A 233 25.25 7.59 -38.27
CA ASN A 233 24.48 7.55 -37.04
C ASN A 233 25.25 6.85 -35.92
N ALA A 234 25.12 7.38 -34.70
CA ALA A 234 25.60 6.69 -33.51
C ALA A 234 24.77 5.43 -33.26
N THR A 235 25.44 4.38 -32.81
CA THR A 235 24.85 3.14 -32.31
C THR A 235 25.14 3.03 -30.81
N TRP A 236 24.24 2.42 -30.07
CA TRP A 236 24.23 2.46 -28.61
C TRP A 236 24.26 1.03 -28.04
N PHE A 237 25.12 0.81 -27.05
CA PHE A 237 25.16 -0.39 -26.23
C PHE A 237 24.27 -0.19 -25.01
N TYR A 238 23.33 -1.12 -24.79
CA TYR A 238 22.46 -1.11 -23.63
C TYR A 238 23.17 -1.68 -22.39
N SER A 239 23.29 -0.87 -21.35
CA SER A 239 23.93 -1.22 -20.08
C SER A 239 22.88 -1.21 -18.95
N PRO A 240 22.26 -2.35 -18.60
CA PRO A 240 21.32 -2.41 -17.49
C PRO A 240 22.01 -2.17 -16.15
N THR A 241 21.23 -1.84 -15.11
CA THR A 241 21.76 -1.66 -13.75
C THR A 241 22.42 -2.96 -13.27
N ALA A 242 23.65 -2.91 -12.77
CA ALA A 242 24.43 -4.09 -12.40
C ALA A 242 24.70 -4.18 -10.88
N GLY A 243 24.57 -5.39 -10.31
CA GLY A 243 24.91 -5.72 -8.92
C GLY A 243 24.55 -7.18 -8.61
N THR A 244 25.39 -7.89 -7.85
CA THR A 244 25.33 -9.36 -7.74
C THR A 244 24.07 -9.91 -7.08
N ASP A 245 23.28 -9.07 -6.41
CA ASP A 245 22.12 -9.48 -5.61
C ASP A 245 20.83 -8.68 -5.92
N PHE A 246 20.76 -7.97 -7.06
CA PHE A 246 19.58 -7.14 -7.43
C PHE A 246 18.44 -7.92 -8.06
N TYR A 247 18.76 -8.90 -8.89
CA TYR A 247 17.79 -9.60 -9.73
C TYR A 247 17.82 -11.09 -9.45
N THR A 248 16.63 -11.66 -9.35
CA THR A 248 16.43 -13.10 -9.46
C THR A 248 15.71 -13.40 -10.77
N TYR A 249 16.12 -14.50 -11.41
CA TYR A 249 15.61 -14.89 -12.72
C TYR A 249 15.01 -16.28 -12.63
N THR A 250 13.73 -16.38 -12.98
CA THR A 250 13.00 -17.64 -13.07
C THR A 250 12.65 -17.91 -14.52
N LEU A 251 12.96 -19.09 -15.04
CA LEU A 251 12.61 -19.43 -16.42
C LEU A 251 11.09 -19.53 -16.55
N ASN A 252 10.51 -18.94 -17.60
CA ASN A 252 9.06 -19.04 -17.84
C ASN A 252 8.65 -20.47 -18.20
N GLU A 253 7.35 -20.78 -18.11
CA GLU A 253 6.83 -22.14 -18.35
C GLU A 253 7.21 -22.70 -19.73
N SER A 254 7.33 -21.82 -20.74
CA SER A 254 7.67 -22.20 -22.11
C SER A 254 9.17 -22.39 -22.34
N MET A 255 10.02 -22.11 -21.36
CA MET A 255 11.48 -22.17 -21.45
C MET A 255 12.10 -21.26 -22.54
N THR A 256 11.38 -20.22 -22.95
CA THR A 256 11.81 -19.31 -24.03
C THR A 256 12.32 -17.96 -23.52
N GLY A 257 12.13 -17.65 -22.24
CA GLY A 257 12.58 -16.41 -21.62
C GLY A 257 12.53 -16.46 -20.10
N TYR A 258 13.01 -15.39 -19.47
CA TYR A 258 13.06 -15.26 -18.01
C TYR A 258 12.01 -14.28 -17.49
N ILE A 259 11.45 -14.62 -16.32
CA ILE A 259 10.67 -13.77 -15.42
C ILE A 259 11.66 -13.16 -14.42
N LEU A 260 11.67 -11.83 -14.34
CA LEU A 260 12.55 -11.05 -13.48
C LEU A 260 11.87 -10.72 -12.14
N SER A 261 12.55 -10.93 -11.02
CA SER A 261 12.14 -10.39 -9.71
C SER A 261 13.26 -9.56 -9.11
N ILE A 262 12.90 -8.48 -8.41
CA ILE A 262 13.83 -7.45 -7.92
C ILE A 262 13.93 -7.54 -6.40
N ASN A 263 15.15 -7.61 -5.87
CA ASN A 263 15.42 -7.68 -4.44
C ASN A 263 15.46 -6.26 -3.83
N THR A 264 14.50 -5.95 -2.97
CA THR A 264 14.29 -4.61 -2.39
C THR A 264 15.29 -4.21 -1.30
N GLU A 265 15.88 -5.16 -0.58
CA GLU A 265 16.82 -4.86 0.51
C GLU A 265 18.13 -4.22 0.03
N ASN A 266 18.43 -4.35 -1.27
CA ASN A 266 19.64 -3.80 -1.88
C ASN A 266 19.35 -2.61 -2.82
N ALA A 267 18.11 -2.47 -3.32
CA ALA A 267 17.76 -1.52 -4.39
C ALA A 267 17.43 -0.09 -3.93
N TRP A 268 17.43 0.19 -2.62
CA TRP A 268 17.01 1.47 -2.03
C TRP A 268 17.94 2.68 -2.30
N MET A 269 19.05 2.50 -3.03
CA MET A 269 20.03 3.56 -3.34
C MET A 269 20.32 3.76 -4.83
N CYS A 270 19.58 3.11 -5.73
CA CYS A 270 19.86 3.23 -7.16
C CYS A 270 19.12 4.44 -7.76
N SER A 271 19.84 5.43 -8.31
CA SER A 271 19.21 6.59 -8.98
C SER A 271 18.60 6.24 -10.34
N VAL A 272 19.13 5.21 -11.03
CA VAL A 272 18.68 4.76 -12.35
C VAL A 272 18.53 3.24 -12.37
N LEU A 273 17.29 2.76 -12.42
CA LEU A 273 16.95 1.35 -12.53
C LEU A 273 16.59 0.99 -13.98
N ALA A 274 17.56 0.43 -14.72
CA ALA A 274 17.39 -0.07 -16.07
C ALA A 274 17.35 -1.61 -16.07
N LEU A 275 16.21 -2.19 -16.46
CA LEU A 275 15.99 -3.64 -16.34
C LEU A 275 16.72 -4.44 -17.45
N PRO A 276 17.31 -5.60 -17.13
CA PRO A 276 18.05 -6.39 -18.12
C PRO A 276 17.18 -6.87 -19.29
N GLU A 277 17.69 -6.79 -20.53
CA GLU A 277 17.03 -7.33 -21.73
C GLU A 277 17.17 -8.85 -21.85
N SER A 278 18.25 -9.41 -21.29
CA SER A 278 18.54 -10.84 -21.37
C SER A 278 19.31 -11.33 -20.16
N TYR A 279 19.21 -12.63 -19.90
CA TYR A 279 20.00 -13.34 -18.90
C TYR A 279 20.38 -14.71 -19.47
N ASN A 280 21.65 -15.10 -19.35
CA ASN A 280 22.18 -16.37 -19.88
C ASN A 280 21.79 -16.68 -21.35
N GLY A 281 21.76 -15.66 -22.21
CA GLY A 281 21.49 -15.81 -23.65
C GLY A 281 20.02 -15.95 -24.03
N LEU A 282 19.08 -15.85 -23.08
CA LEU A 282 17.64 -15.78 -23.36
C LEU A 282 17.07 -14.41 -22.93
N PRO A 283 16.01 -13.93 -23.59
CA PRO A 283 15.40 -12.64 -23.26
C PRO A 283 14.71 -12.67 -21.89
N VAL A 284 14.70 -11.52 -21.21
CA VAL A 284 13.82 -11.26 -20.08
C VAL A 284 12.50 -10.73 -20.64
N VAL A 285 11.41 -11.45 -20.37
CA VAL A 285 10.12 -11.24 -21.06
C VAL A 285 9.00 -10.79 -20.13
N GLU A 286 9.20 -10.90 -18.82
CA GLU A 286 8.17 -10.65 -17.80
C GLU A 286 8.81 -10.18 -16.48
N ILE A 287 8.05 -9.47 -15.65
CA ILE A 287 8.40 -9.10 -14.27
C ILE A 287 7.48 -9.91 -13.33
N ALA A 288 8.02 -10.54 -12.30
CA ALA A 288 7.23 -11.34 -11.36
C ALA A 288 6.16 -10.50 -10.64
N GLN A 289 5.03 -11.13 -10.32
CA GLN A 289 3.93 -10.52 -9.55
C GLN A 289 4.44 -9.96 -8.22
N GLY A 290 4.08 -8.71 -7.89
CA GLY A 290 4.65 -7.96 -6.76
C GLY A 290 5.78 -6.99 -7.15
N GLY A 291 6.32 -7.12 -8.36
CA GLY A 291 6.90 -6.00 -9.10
C GLY A 291 8.12 -5.29 -8.49
N ILE A 292 8.26 -4.00 -8.83
CA ILE A 292 9.11 -2.99 -8.16
C ILE A 292 8.28 -2.40 -7.00
N PRO A 293 8.54 -2.77 -5.73
CA PRO A 293 7.71 -2.33 -4.61
C PRO A 293 7.92 -0.87 -4.23
N SER A 294 6.97 -0.32 -3.46
CA SER A 294 7.06 0.99 -2.81
C SER A 294 8.22 1.04 -1.81
N GLY A 295 9.40 1.46 -2.28
CA GLY A 295 10.62 1.53 -1.47
C GLY A 295 11.92 1.51 -2.26
N VAL A 296 11.89 1.14 -3.55
CA VAL A 296 13.04 1.30 -4.44
C VAL A 296 13.19 2.79 -4.77
N GLY A 297 14.13 3.47 -4.09
CA GLY A 297 14.43 4.90 -4.24
C GLY A 297 15.11 5.26 -5.55
N THR A 298 14.47 4.94 -6.68
CA THR A 298 14.94 5.28 -8.02
C THR A 298 14.28 6.54 -8.54
N ASP A 299 15.05 7.35 -9.26
CA ASP A 299 14.56 8.56 -9.94
C ASP A 299 14.17 8.21 -11.38
N VAL A 300 14.96 7.36 -12.05
CA VAL A 300 14.73 6.92 -13.43
C VAL A 300 14.45 5.42 -13.48
N LEU A 301 13.41 5.01 -14.22
CA LEU A 301 13.08 3.62 -14.50
C LEU A 301 13.06 3.38 -16.01
N TYR A 302 13.88 2.47 -16.50
CA TYR A 302 13.87 2.02 -17.89
C TYR A 302 13.43 0.55 -18.00
N ILE A 303 12.38 0.30 -18.78
CA ILE A 303 11.80 -1.03 -19.04
C ILE A 303 12.06 -1.40 -20.50
N PRO A 304 12.83 -2.48 -20.78
CA PRO A 304 13.20 -2.84 -22.13
C PRO A 304 12.03 -3.41 -22.95
N GLY A 305 12.13 -3.27 -24.28
CA GLY A 305 11.14 -3.77 -25.25
C GLY A 305 11.03 -5.30 -25.36
N THR A 306 11.89 -6.05 -24.67
CA THR A 306 11.77 -7.51 -24.51
C THR A 306 10.60 -7.88 -23.61
N ILE A 307 10.19 -6.99 -22.69
CA ILE A 307 9.00 -7.11 -21.86
C ILE A 307 7.81 -6.54 -22.62
N LYS A 308 7.02 -7.41 -23.24
CA LYS A 308 5.92 -7.00 -24.14
C LYS A 308 4.70 -6.46 -23.41
N VAL A 309 4.47 -6.94 -22.19
CA VAL A 309 3.27 -6.65 -21.40
C VAL A 309 3.71 -6.22 -20.01
N ILE A 310 3.24 -5.06 -19.57
CA ILE A 310 3.39 -4.59 -18.20
C ILE A 310 2.10 -4.89 -17.46
N ASP A 311 2.12 -5.91 -16.62
CA ASP A 311 0.94 -6.47 -15.96
C ASP A 311 0.64 -5.82 -14.59
N ASN A 312 -0.51 -6.18 -14.02
CA ASN A 312 -1.07 -5.70 -12.78
C ASN A 312 -0.08 -5.81 -11.61
N GLY A 313 0.16 -4.67 -10.96
CA GLY A 313 0.99 -4.59 -9.75
C GLY A 313 2.49 -4.74 -9.99
N MET A 314 2.95 -4.86 -11.24
CA MET A 314 4.38 -4.98 -11.55
C MET A 314 5.19 -3.74 -11.16
N ILE A 315 4.59 -2.55 -11.08
CA ILE A 315 5.29 -1.28 -10.78
C ILE A 315 4.46 -0.41 -9.82
N ALA A 316 3.63 -1.06 -9.00
CA ALA A 316 2.77 -0.37 -8.05
C ALA A 316 3.59 0.36 -6.98
N GLY A 317 3.41 1.68 -6.85
CA GLY A 317 4.06 2.48 -5.83
C GLY A 317 5.55 2.79 -6.05
N ALA A 318 6.09 2.54 -7.26
CA ALA A 318 7.48 2.88 -7.57
C ALA A 318 7.77 4.39 -7.39
N SER A 319 8.95 4.74 -6.86
CA SER A 319 9.33 6.15 -6.64
C SER A 319 9.84 6.87 -7.89
N ALA A 320 10.04 6.14 -8.99
CA ALA A 320 10.57 6.67 -10.24
C ALA A 320 9.79 7.92 -10.67
N THR A 321 10.49 9.04 -10.86
CA THR A 321 9.92 10.28 -11.40
C THR A 321 9.95 10.28 -12.92
N HIS A 322 10.92 9.61 -13.53
CA HIS A 322 11.07 9.48 -14.98
C HIS A 322 10.90 8.01 -15.38
N VAL A 323 9.88 7.70 -16.17
CA VAL A 323 9.62 6.33 -16.63
C VAL A 323 9.77 6.23 -18.14
N TYR A 324 10.60 5.29 -18.59
CA TYR A 324 10.91 5.03 -19.99
C TYR A 324 10.54 3.61 -20.36
N LEU A 325 9.70 3.46 -21.38
CA LEU A 325 9.39 2.17 -21.99
C LEU A 325 10.15 2.04 -23.31
N GLY A 326 10.87 0.93 -23.47
CA GLY A 326 11.62 0.63 -24.68
C GLY A 326 10.71 0.23 -25.85
N GLU A 327 11.14 0.55 -27.06
CA GLU A 327 10.46 0.12 -28.28
C GLU A 327 10.34 -1.41 -28.32
N GLY A 328 9.10 -1.88 -28.40
CA GLY A 328 8.75 -3.29 -28.27
C GLY A 328 7.75 -3.58 -27.15
N VAL A 329 7.57 -2.71 -26.16
CA VAL A 329 6.46 -2.82 -25.18
C VAL A 329 5.14 -2.59 -25.91
N GLU A 330 4.18 -3.51 -25.78
CA GLU A 330 2.93 -3.53 -26.56
C GLU A 330 1.70 -3.17 -25.72
N LYS A 331 1.64 -3.60 -24.46
CA LYS A 331 0.46 -3.44 -23.59
C LYS A 331 0.85 -2.94 -22.19
N ILE A 332 0.09 -1.98 -21.68
CA ILE A 332 0.09 -1.57 -20.27
C ILE A 332 -1.25 -1.98 -19.68
N LEU A 333 -1.25 -2.98 -18.79
CA LEU A 333 -2.47 -3.55 -18.24
C LEU A 333 -2.95 -2.80 -16.99
N MET A 334 -4.14 -3.18 -16.53
CA MET A 334 -4.80 -2.58 -15.37
C MET A 334 -3.89 -2.58 -14.14
N HIS A 335 -3.83 -1.44 -13.43
CA HIS A 335 -3.01 -1.21 -12.23
C HIS A 335 -1.49 -1.37 -12.41
N ALA A 336 -0.95 -1.41 -13.64
CA ALA A 336 0.49 -1.53 -13.87
C ALA A 336 1.34 -0.49 -13.11
N PHE A 337 0.90 0.78 -13.07
CA PHE A 337 1.59 1.92 -12.44
C PHE A 337 0.76 2.57 -11.32
N VAL A 338 -0.11 1.79 -10.65
CA VAL A 338 -0.94 2.31 -9.56
C VAL A 338 -0.07 2.93 -8.45
N GLN A 339 -0.42 4.13 -7.98
CA GLN A 339 0.35 4.88 -6.95
C GLN A 339 1.81 5.19 -7.29
N ALA A 340 2.27 5.00 -8.53
CA ALA A 340 3.63 5.37 -8.91
C ALA A 340 3.86 6.90 -8.76
N SER A 341 5.10 7.29 -8.50
CA SER A 341 5.51 8.68 -8.32
C SER A 341 5.90 9.39 -9.63
N ALA A 342 5.67 8.72 -10.78
CA ALA A 342 6.02 9.21 -12.11
C ALA A 342 5.53 10.64 -12.31
N LYS A 343 6.45 11.50 -12.77
CA LYS A 343 6.20 12.89 -13.15
C LYS A 343 6.13 13.03 -14.66
N ASP A 344 6.99 12.33 -15.37
CA ASP A 344 6.96 12.19 -16.82
C ASP A 344 7.10 10.72 -17.24
N PHE A 345 6.43 10.42 -18.34
CA PHE A 345 6.25 9.05 -18.81
C PHE A 345 6.46 8.99 -20.33
N HIS A 346 7.50 8.29 -20.77
CA HIS A 346 7.85 8.15 -22.18
C HIS A 346 7.14 6.91 -22.78
N LEU A 347 6.20 7.16 -23.69
CA LEU A 347 5.42 6.11 -24.37
C LEU A 347 6.00 5.85 -25.78
N PRO A 348 6.52 4.63 -26.06
CA PRO A 348 7.02 4.26 -27.37
C PRO A 348 5.88 4.03 -28.37
N ALA A 349 6.21 4.02 -29.66
CA ALA A 349 5.24 3.82 -30.74
C ALA A 349 4.65 2.41 -30.75
N SER A 350 5.37 1.44 -30.15
CA SER A 350 4.96 0.05 -30.03
C SER A 350 3.76 -0.17 -29.09
N VAL A 351 3.48 0.70 -28.12
CA VAL A 351 2.34 0.52 -27.20
C VAL A 351 1.05 0.66 -27.98
N LYS A 352 0.21 -0.37 -27.96
CA LYS A 352 -1.09 -0.42 -28.66
C LYS A 352 -2.28 -0.44 -27.73
N LEU A 353 -2.09 -0.80 -26.46
CA LEU A 353 -3.16 -0.89 -25.47
C LEU A 353 -2.71 -0.33 -24.13
N ILE A 354 -3.52 0.56 -23.56
CA ILE A 354 -3.46 0.99 -22.18
C ILE A 354 -4.83 0.65 -21.57
N GLU A 355 -4.85 -0.27 -20.63
CA GLU A 355 -6.08 -0.68 -19.95
C GLU A 355 -6.52 0.33 -18.88
N PRO A 356 -7.81 0.29 -18.45
CA PRO A 356 -8.30 1.10 -17.35
C PRO A 356 -7.45 1.01 -16.08
N PHE A 357 -7.42 2.09 -15.29
CA PHE A 357 -6.69 2.17 -14.03
C PHE A 357 -5.17 1.90 -14.09
N ALA A 358 -4.56 1.79 -15.28
CA ALA A 358 -3.11 1.61 -15.43
C ALA A 358 -2.31 2.66 -14.64
N PHE A 359 -2.79 3.91 -14.60
CA PHE A 359 -2.17 5.05 -13.90
C PHE A 359 -3.00 5.53 -12.68
N ARG A 360 -3.78 4.64 -12.05
CA ARG A 360 -4.63 5.02 -10.91
C ARG A 360 -3.78 5.56 -9.76
N TRP A 361 -4.16 6.70 -9.20
CA TRP A 361 -3.44 7.36 -8.10
C TRP A 361 -1.98 7.73 -8.40
N THR A 362 -1.56 7.79 -9.68
CA THR A 362 -0.26 8.34 -10.09
C THR A 362 -0.30 9.88 -10.08
N ARG A 363 -0.41 10.47 -8.88
CA ARG A 363 -0.81 11.88 -8.67
C ARG A 363 0.18 12.94 -9.16
N ASN A 364 1.42 12.56 -9.42
CA ASN A 364 2.47 13.48 -9.88
C ASN A 364 2.61 13.53 -11.40
N LEU A 365 1.92 12.64 -12.14
CA LEU A 365 2.12 12.46 -13.57
C LEU A 365 1.63 13.67 -14.35
N SER A 366 2.56 14.45 -14.88
CA SER A 366 2.33 15.76 -15.50
C SER A 366 2.80 15.85 -16.94
N ASP A 367 3.57 14.89 -17.44
CA ASP A 367 3.97 14.87 -18.83
C ASP A 367 3.93 13.45 -19.40
N PHE A 368 3.38 13.33 -20.60
CA PHE A 368 3.58 12.15 -21.42
C PHE A 368 4.39 12.55 -22.64
N ILE A 369 5.55 11.94 -22.78
CA ILE A 369 6.43 12.15 -23.93
C ILE A 369 6.13 11.02 -24.90
N ILE A 370 5.34 11.35 -25.92
CA ILE A 370 4.80 10.39 -26.87
C ILE A 370 5.75 10.26 -28.05
N ALA A 371 6.19 9.04 -28.35
CA ALA A 371 6.99 8.76 -29.54
C ALA A 371 6.22 9.07 -30.83
N GLN A 372 6.96 9.42 -31.88
CA GLN A 372 6.40 9.61 -33.22
C GLN A 372 5.63 8.34 -33.65
N ASP A 373 4.47 8.52 -34.29
CA ASP A 373 3.59 7.43 -34.75
C ASP A 373 2.95 6.56 -33.65
N SER A 374 3.01 6.99 -32.38
CA SER A 374 2.21 6.38 -31.32
C SER A 374 0.71 6.50 -31.60
N PRO A 375 -0.11 5.47 -31.30
CA PRO A 375 -1.56 5.56 -31.38
C PRO A 375 -2.16 6.32 -30.19
N PHE A 376 -1.36 6.99 -29.36
CA PHE A 376 -1.85 7.85 -28.29
C PHE A 376 -1.45 9.30 -28.55
N SER A 377 -2.18 10.23 -27.97
CA SER A 377 -1.84 11.66 -28.03
C SER A 377 -2.03 12.29 -26.66
N PHE A 378 -1.14 13.23 -26.32
CA PHE A 378 -1.19 13.94 -25.04
C PHE A 378 -1.38 15.43 -25.26
N ASP A 379 -2.44 15.99 -24.68
CA ASP A 379 -2.65 17.43 -24.59
C ASP A 379 -1.90 17.95 -23.35
N LYS A 380 -0.76 18.60 -23.59
CA LYS A 380 0.10 19.13 -22.53
C LYS A 380 -0.53 20.28 -21.76
N GLU A 381 -1.37 21.10 -22.38
CA GLU A 381 -2.03 22.23 -21.69
C GLU A 381 -3.11 21.72 -20.75
N ARG A 382 -3.91 20.75 -21.22
CA ARG A 382 -5.02 20.17 -20.43
C ARG A 382 -4.57 19.05 -19.50
N GLN A 383 -3.38 18.49 -19.74
CA GLN A 383 -2.82 17.34 -19.01
C GLN A 383 -3.70 16.09 -19.18
N MET A 384 -4.04 15.77 -20.44
CA MET A 384 -4.99 14.72 -20.81
C MET A 384 -4.41 13.81 -21.90
N LEU A 385 -4.53 12.49 -21.71
CA LEU A 385 -4.06 11.47 -22.65
C LEU A 385 -5.25 10.83 -23.38
N PHE A 386 -5.17 10.74 -24.70
CA PHE A 386 -6.22 10.23 -25.58
C PHE A 386 -5.76 9.03 -26.41
N SER A 387 -6.72 8.19 -26.83
CA SER A 387 -6.49 7.09 -27.80
C SER A 387 -6.32 7.58 -29.25
N GLU A 388 -6.15 6.65 -30.20
CA GLU A 388 -5.72 6.81 -31.61
C GLU A 388 -6.51 7.83 -32.45
N ASN A 389 -7.72 8.19 -32.03
CA ASN A 389 -8.58 9.14 -32.72
C ASN A 389 -8.91 10.42 -31.92
N GLY A 390 -8.36 10.59 -30.72
CA GLY A 390 -8.66 11.72 -29.84
C GLY A 390 -10.06 11.69 -29.19
N GLU A 391 -10.89 10.68 -29.48
CA GLU A 391 -12.28 10.64 -29.04
C GLU A 391 -12.48 10.02 -27.65
N ARG A 392 -11.48 9.28 -27.14
CA ARG A 392 -11.53 8.62 -25.83
C ARG A 392 -10.40 9.13 -24.95
N LEU A 393 -10.79 9.70 -23.82
CA LEU A 393 -9.89 10.12 -22.75
C LEU A 393 -9.53 8.89 -21.89
N ILE A 394 -8.23 8.59 -21.75
CA ILE A 394 -7.71 7.42 -21.03
C ILE A 394 -7.09 7.81 -19.69
N PHE A 395 -6.51 9.00 -19.60
CA PHE A 395 -5.95 9.54 -18.36
C PHE A 395 -6.08 11.06 -18.34
N ALA A 396 -6.28 11.62 -17.15
CA ALA A 396 -6.23 13.05 -16.94
C ALA A 396 -5.60 13.37 -15.59
N ASN A 397 -4.58 14.22 -15.58
CA ASN A 397 -4.09 14.74 -14.31
C ASN A 397 -5.08 15.79 -13.78
N HIS A 398 -5.69 15.49 -12.65
CA HIS A 398 -6.65 16.33 -11.94
C HIS A 398 -6.11 16.88 -10.61
N ASN A 399 -4.84 16.62 -10.28
CA ASN A 399 -4.25 17.03 -9.02
C ASN A 399 -4.19 18.57 -8.91
N GLY A 400 -4.69 19.11 -7.80
CA GLY A 400 -4.77 20.56 -7.57
C GLY A 400 -5.77 21.30 -8.46
N LYS A 401 -6.55 20.61 -9.30
CA LYS A 401 -7.60 21.23 -10.12
C LYS A 401 -8.92 21.25 -9.34
N THR A 402 -9.60 22.39 -9.38
CA THR A 402 -10.95 22.57 -8.83
C THR A 402 -12.04 22.47 -9.89
N GLU A 403 -11.68 22.62 -11.17
CA GLU A 403 -12.59 22.54 -12.31
C GLU A 403 -11.98 21.64 -13.40
N ILE A 404 -12.81 20.81 -14.03
CA ILE A 404 -12.47 20.01 -15.20
C ILE A 404 -13.40 20.40 -16.35
N VAL A 405 -12.86 20.53 -17.56
CA VAL A 405 -13.63 20.77 -18.79
C VAL A 405 -13.48 19.56 -19.71
N ILE A 406 -14.62 19.00 -20.16
CA ILE A 406 -14.70 17.95 -21.16
C ILE A 406 -15.17 18.58 -22.48
N ASP A 407 -14.22 18.83 -23.37
CA ASP A 407 -14.44 19.57 -24.62
C ASP A 407 -15.25 18.81 -25.69
N ASP A 408 -15.77 19.57 -26.67
CA ASP A 408 -16.42 18.98 -27.84
C ASP A 408 -15.45 18.10 -28.64
N GLY A 409 -15.95 16.99 -29.19
CA GLY A 409 -15.15 15.95 -29.84
C GLY A 409 -14.75 14.77 -28.94
N ILE A 410 -14.74 14.94 -27.61
CA ILE A 410 -14.56 13.81 -26.68
C ILE A 410 -15.87 13.02 -26.63
N LYS A 411 -15.82 11.74 -27.00
CA LYS A 411 -16.97 10.83 -26.98
C LYS A 411 -17.00 9.93 -25.75
N TYR A 412 -15.84 9.56 -25.21
CA TYR A 412 -15.73 8.67 -24.05
C TYR A 412 -14.82 9.27 -22.99
N VAL A 413 -15.31 9.34 -21.75
CA VAL A 413 -14.42 9.37 -20.59
C VAL A 413 -14.22 7.94 -20.15
N GLY A 414 -12.99 7.44 -20.29
CA GLY A 414 -12.63 6.07 -19.98
C GLY A 414 -12.86 5.70 -18.51
N ILE A 415 -12.83 4.40 -18.24
CA ILE A 415 -12.97 3.89 -16.88
C ILE A 415 -11.91 4.49 -15.94
N GLY A 416 -12.37 5.03 -14.81
CA GLY A 416 -11.50 5.47 -13.73
C GLY A 416 -10.74 6.77 -13.95
N VAL A 417 -10.96 7.48 -15.05
CA VAL A 417 -10.15 8.65 -15.45
C VAL A 417 -10.11 9.74 -14.38
N PHE A 418 -11.24 10.03 -13.73
CA PHE A 418 -11.34 11.02 -12.64
C PHE A 418 -11.73 10.37 -11.30
N ASP A 419 -11.48 9.06 -11.13
CA ASP A 419 -11.73 8.37 -9.87
C ASP A 419 -10.91 8.99 -8.73
N TRP A 420 -11.56 9.32 -7.61
CA TRP A 420 -10.95 10.03 -6.48
C TRP A 420 -10.33 11.39 -6.85
N ALA A 421 -10.88 12.11 -7.83
CA ALA A 421 -10.51 13.49 -8.11
C ALA A 421 -11.05 14.45 -7.01
N SER A 422 -10.61 14.25 -5.77
CA SER A 422 -11.16 14.88 -4.57
C SER A 422 -10.95 16.39 -4.49
N SER A 423 -10.05 17.00 -5.27
CA SER A 423 -9.92 18.47 -5.30
C SER A 423 -10.94 19.16 -6.21
N VAL A 424 -11.59 18.41 -7.10
CA VAL A 424 -12.46 18.96 -8.13
C VAL A 424 -13.84 19.23 -7.55
N GLU A 425 -14.31 20.46 -7.72
CA GLU A 425 -15.62 20.92 -7.26
C GLU A 425 -16.66 21.00 -8.39
N LYS A 426 -16.19 21.11 -9.64
CA LYS A 426 -17.04 21.35 -10.81
C LYS A 426 -16.53 20.63 -12.05
N VAL A 427 -17.45 20.03 -12.80
CA VAL A 427 -17.18 19.47 -14.14
C VAL A 427 -18.02 20.20 -15.17
N ILE A 428 -17.38 20.77 -16.19
CA ILE A 428 -18.03 21.38 -17.35
C ILE A 428 -18.01 20.40 -18.51
N ILE A 429 -19.17 20.10 -19.08
CA ILE A 429 -19.32 19.20 -20.23
C ILE A 429 -19.77 20.01 -21.44
N LYS A 430 -18.87 20.12 -22.43
CA LYS A 430 -19.12 20.67 -23.78
C LYS A 430 -19.27 19.57 -24.82
N ALA A 431 -18.77 18.37 -24.52
CA ALA A 431 -18.95 17.17 -25.31
C ALA A 431 -20.44 16.87 -25.60
N LYS A 432 -20.76 16.62 -26.87
CA LYS A 432 -22.11 16.30 -27.33
C LYS A 432 -22.30 14.79 -27.41
N GLY A 433 -23.13 14.26 -26.53
CA GLY A 433 -23.44 12.83 -26.49
C GLY A 433 -22.32 12.01 -25.84
N LEU A 434 -21.72 12.56 -24.77
CA LEU A 434 -20.64 11.93 -24.02
C LEU A 434 -21.08 10.60 -23.41
N ILE A 435 -20.24 9.58 -23.49
CA ILE A 435 -20.40 8.32 -22.76
C ILE A 435 -19.44 8.35 -21.57
N ALA A 436 -20.00 8.45 -20.36
CA ALA A 436 -19.26 8.33 -19.12
C ALA A 436 -19.19 6.83 -18.75
N GLU A 437 -18.01 6.23 -18.86
CA GLU A 437 -17.81 4.82 -18.54
C GLU A 437 -17.80 4.58 -17.02
N PRO A 438 -17.89 3.31 -16.56
CA PRO A 438 -17.85 3.00 -15.13
C PRO A 438 -16.66 3.64 -14.41
N SER A 439 -16.84 4.10 -13.18
CA SER A 439 -15.82 4.82 -12.38
C SER A 439 -15.23 6.10 -13.01
N SER A 440 -15.73 6.60 -14.13
CA SER A 440 -15.15 7.78 -14.80
C SER A 440 -15.10 9.03 -13.92
N PHE A 441 -16.07 9.22 -13.02
CA PHE A 441 -16.20 10.33 -12.06
C PHE A 441 -16.49 9.83 -10.63
N SER A 442 -16.06 8.61 -10.28
CA SER A 442 -16.34 8.04 -8.96
C SER A 442 -15.50 8.68 -7.85
N ASN A 443 -16.04 8.67 -6.62
CA ASN A 443 -15.39 9.12 -5.39
C ASN A 443 -14.86 10.56 -5.46
N MET A 444 -15.47 11.42 -6.28
CA MET A 444 -15.17 12.84 -6.32
C MET A 444 -15.81 13.55 -5.12
N GLN A 445 -15.14 13.47 -3.97
CA GLN A 445 -15.65 13.88 -2.65
C GLN A 445 -15.97 15.36 -2.47
N ASN A 446 -15.57 16.22 -3.41
CA ASN A 446 -15.90 17.66 -3.39
C ASN A 446 -16.69 18.10 -4.62
N LEU A 447 -17.07 17.19 -5.53
CA LEU A 447 -17.81 17.54 -6.75
C LEU A 447 -19.23 17.98 -6.40
N LYS A 448 -19.51 19.28 -6.54
CA LYS A 448 -20.80 19.90 -6.19
C LYS A 448 -21.77 19.93 -7.35
N GLU A 449 -21.28 20.24 -8.55
CA GLU A 449 -22.12 20.42 -9.74
C GLU A 449 -21.46 19.93 -11.03
N ILE A 450 -22.32 19.52 -11.97
CA ILE A 450 -21.98 19.22 -13.36
C ILE A 450 -22.71 20.23 -14.23
N VAL A 451 -21.97 20.99 -15.02
CA VAL A 451 -22.51 22.09 -15.85
C VAL A 451 -22.39 21.71 -17.32
N PHE A 452 -23.48 21.86 -18.08
CA PHE A 452 -23.51 21.62 -19.51
C PHE A 452 -23.37 22.96 -20.26
N GLU A 453 -22.34 23.09 -21.07
CA GLU A 453 -22.06 24.29 -21.89
C GLU A 453 -22.04 23.92 -23.39
N ASP A 454 -22.21 24.91 -24.27
CA ASP A 454 -22.07 24.74 -25.73
C ASP A 454 -22.95 23.63 -26.35
N GLY A 455 -24.07 23.32 -25.70
CA GLY A 455 -24.99 22.24 -26.09
C GLY A 455 -24.46 20.83 -25.78
N GLY A 456 -23.46 20.72 -24.90
CA GLY A 456 -22.94 19.46 -24.40
C GLY A 456 -24.00 18.69 -23.59
N TRP A 457 -23.91 17.36 -23.62
CA TRP A 457 -24.82 16.47 -22.89
C TRP A 457 -24.21 15.07 -22.76
N ILE A 458 -24.60 14.35 -21.72
CA ILE A 458 -24.24 12.93 -21.53
C ILE A 458 -25.29 12.06 -22.23
N LYS A 459 -24.83 11.17 -23.11
CA LYS A 459 -25.67 10.17 -23.78
C LYS A 459 -25.94 8.96 -22.88
N GLU A 460 -24.90 8.48 -22.21
CA GLU A 460 -24.93 7.30 -21.35
C GLU A 460 -24.04 7.54 -20.12
N ALA A 461 -24.60 7.41 -18.92
CA ALA A 461 -23.84 7.32 -17.66
C ALA A 461 -23.80 5.86 -17.24
N ARG A 462 -22.71 5.15 -17.55
CA ARG A 462 -22.65 3.69 -17.44
C ARG A 462 -22.41 3.20 -16.02
N GLY A 463 -22.99 2.04 -15.74
CA GLY A 463 -22.93 1.34 -14.46
C GLY A 463 -22.09 0.06 -14.51
N ILE A 464 -22.15 -0.73 -13.44
CA ILE A 464 -21.44 -2.02 -13.31
C ILE A 464 -21.93 -3.07 -14.34
N GLU A 465 -23.05 -2.82 -15.02
CA GLU A 465 -23.61 -3.68 -16.08
C GLU A 465 -22.78 -3.73 -17.37
N SER A 466 -21.76 -2.88 -17.51
CA SER A 466 -20.85 -2.95 -18.66
C SER A 466 -19.71 -3.91 -18.31
N PRO A 467 -19.70 -5.17 -18.80
CA PRO A 467 -18.51 -5.99 -18.72
C PRO A 467 -17.43 -5.23 -19.49
N PHE A 468 -16.42 -4.71 -18.79
CA PHE A 468 -15.23 -4.32 -19.52
C PHE A 468 -14.55 -5.59 -20.02
N VAL A 469 -14.33 -5.58 -21.33
CA VAL A 469 -13.67 -6.61 -22.12
C VAL A 469 -12.23 -6.13 -22.32
N GLY A 470 -11.33 -6.64 -21.49
CA GLY A 470 -9.88 -6.71 -21.65
C GLY A 470 -9.46 -8.09 -21.15
N GLU A 471 -8.27 -8.60 -21.45
CA GLU A 471 -7.88 -10.01 -21.19
C GLU A 471 -7.80 -10.38 -19.68
N GLY A 472 -8.22 -9.50 -18.76
CA GLY A 472 -8.27 -9.71 -17.31
C GLY A 472 -9.68 -9.90 -16.72
N THR A 473 -9.73 -10.57 -15.57
CA THR A 473 -10.93 -10.81 -14.75
C THR A 473 -11.61 -9.50 -14.33
N ALA A 474 -12.95 -9.49 -14.25
CA ALA A 474 -13.73 -8.35 -13.77
C ALA A 474 -13.20 -7.83 -12.41
N ASP A 475 -12.68 -6.61 -12.39
CA ASP A 475 -12.26 -5.97 -11.15
C ASP A 475 -13.50 -5.54 -10.36
N THR A 476 -13.65 -6.13 -9.17
CA THR A 476 -14.69 -5.76 -8.20
C THR A 476 -14.61 -4.29 -7.73
N SER A 477 -13.53 -3.58 -8.05
CA SER A 477 -13.35 -2.15 -7.76
C SER A 477 -14.02 -1.21 -8.76
N VAL A 478 -14.48 -1.72 -9.92
CA VAL A 478 -15.25 -0.93 -10.89
C VAL A 478 -16.60 -0.55 -10.28
N GLN A 479 -16.92 0.73 -10.29
CA GLN A 479 -18.14 1.30 -9.74
C GLN A 479 -18.97 2.02 -10.81
N GLY A 480 -20.18 2.47 -10.45
CA GLY A 480 -20.95 3.36 -11.33
C GLY A 480 -20.20 4.65 -11.67
N ALA A 481 -20.50 5.23 -12.83
CA ALA A 481 -19.79 6.40 -13.36
C ALA A 481 -19.59 7.55 -12.35
N PHE A 482 -20.57 7.80 -11.48
CA PHE A 482 -20.58 8.86 -10.47
C PHE A 482 -20.72 8.32 -9.03
N HIS A 483 -20.36 7.05 -8.80
CA HIS A 483 -20.41 6.43 -7.46
C HIS A 483 -19.71 7.32 -6.42
N GLY A 484 -20.34 7.60 -5.29
CA GLY A 484 -19.70 8.31 -4.17
C GLY A 484 -19.37 9.79 -4.44
N ALA A 485 -19.88 10.38 -5.52
CA ALA A 485 -19.67 11.80 -5.80
C ALA A 485 -20.46 12.69 -4.83
N ALA A 486 -19.90 13.82 -4.41
CA ALA A 486 -20.49 14.72 -3.42
C ALA A 486 -21.58 15.66 -3.98
N ILE A 487 -22.31 15.20 -5.00
CA ILE A 487 -23.27 15.99 -5.76
C ILE A 487 -24.49 16.31 -4.88
N GLU A 488 -24.80 17.60 -4.69
CA GLU A 488 -25.97 18.05 -3.91
C GLU A 488 -27.26 18.05 -4.73
N LYS A 489 -27.15 18.40 -6.00
CA LYS A 489 -28.25 18.45 -6.96
C LYS A 489 -27.74 17.98 -8.31
N ILE A 490 -28.51 17.13 -8.98
CA ILE A 490 -28.21 16.72 -10.34
C ILE A 490 -29.33 17.09 -11.29
N GLU A 491 -28.98 17.80 -12.35
CA GLU A 491 -29.85 18.07 -13.49
C GLU A 491 -29.30 17.37 -14.72
N LEU A 492 -29.91 16.24 -15.04
CA LEU A 492 -29.54 15.43 -16.20
C LEU A 492 -30.10 16.10 -17.47
N PRO A 493 -29.26 16.28 -18.51
CA PRO A 493 -29.60 17.11 -19.65
C PRO A 493 -30.62 16.45 -20.57
N HIS A 494 -31.42 17.26 -21.26
CA HIS A 494 -32.33 16.78 -22.30
C HIS A 494 -31.56 16.02 -23.39
N GLY A 495 -32.05 14.84 -23.77
CA GLY A 495 -31.38 13.91 -24.70
C GLY A 495 -30.76 12.68 -24.03
N LEU A 496 -30.51 12.71 -22.71
CA LEU A 496 -30.11 11.50 -21.98
C LEU A 496 -31.23 10.46 -22.09
N THR A 497 -30.86 9.25 -22.52
CA THR A 497 -31.80 8.13 -22.72
C THR A 497 -31.54 6.97 -21.77
N HIS A 498 -30.32 6.82 -21.25
CA HIS A 498 -29.91 5.67 -20.46
C HIS A 498 -29.14 6.09 -19.21
N LEU A 499 -29.68 5.74 -18.04
CA LEU A 499 -28.98 5.76 -16.76
C LEU A 499 -28.54 4.35 -16.41
N GLY A 500 -27.24 4.12 -16.26
CA GLY A 500 -26.71 2.80 -15.92
C GLY A 500 -26.95 2.42 -14.46
N ARG A 501 -26.97 1.12 -14.19
CA ARG A 501 -27.08 0.54 -12.84
C ARG A 501 -26.05 1.09 -11.86
N ALA A 502 -26.49 1.45 -10.65
CA ALA A 502 -25.62 2.01 -9.61
C ALA A 502 -24.79 3.26 -10.03
N SER A 503 -25.17 3.97 -11.10
CA SER A 503 -24.39 5.09 -11.66
C SER A 503 -24.13 6.23 -10.67
N PHE A 504 -25.04 6.51 -9.73
CA PHE A 504 -24.99 7.54 -8.70
C PHE A 504 -25.22 6.96 -7.28
N ILE A 505 -24.77 5.72 -7.06
CA ILE A 505 -24.84 5.09 -5.74
C ILE A 505 -23.90 5.83 -4.76
N TYR A 506 -24.26 5.94 -3.48
CA TYR A 506 -23.48 6.65 -2.45
C TYR A 506 -23.21 8.15 -2.71
N CYS A 507 -23.96 8.80 -3.58
CA CYS A 507 -24.04 10.26 -3.66
C CYS A 507 -24.76 10.86 -2.43
N ARG A 508 -24.11 10.75 -1.26
CA ARG A 508 -24.70 10.98 0.08
C ARG A 508 -25.16 12.43 0.35
N LEU A 509 -24.80 13.39 -0.48
CA LEU A 509 -25.24 14.79 -0.35
C LEU A 509 -26.45 15.14 -1.22
N LEU A 510 -26.93 14.19 -2.03
CA LEU A 510 -27.95 14.43 -3.03
C LEU A 510 -29.31 14.79 -2.39
N THR A 511 -29.84 15.96 -2.75
CA THR A 511 -31.11 16.52 -2.26
C THR A 511 -32.19 16.58 -3.34
N GLU A 512 -31.80 16.78 -4.61
CA GLU A 512 -32.71 16.92 -5.74
C GLU A 512 -32.16 16.20 -6.98
N ILE A 513 -33.02 15.39 -7.62
CA ILE A 513 -32.77 14.74 -8.91
C ILE A 513 -33.71 15.35 -9.95
N ILE A 514 -33.16 15.84 -11.05
CA ILE A 514 -33.91 16.29 -12.21
C ILE A 514 -33.50 15.43 -13.40
N VAL A 515 -34.44 14.66 -13.95
CA VAL A 515 -34.24 13.80 -15.12
C VAL A 515 -34.96 14.36 -16.35
N PRO A 516 -34.49 14.12 -17.59
CA PRO A 516 -35.21 14.56 -18.78
C PRO A 516 -36.35 13.62 -19.14
N ASP A 517 -37.35 14.13 -19.85
CA ASP A 517 -38.46 13.35 -20.41
C ASP A 517 -38.02 12.37 -21.52
N THR A 518 -36.80 12.51 -22.04
CA THR A 518 -36.18 11.57 -22.99
C THR A 518 -35.68 10.27 -22.35
N LEU A 519 -35.68 10.16 -21.02
CA LEU A 519 -35.14 8.99 -20.32
C LEU A 519 -35.93 7.71 -20.67
N ALA A 520 -35.26 6.74 -21.28
CA ALA A 520 -35.83 5.48 -21.73
C ALA A 520 -35.47 4.29 -20.82
N TYR A 521 -34.38 4.40 -20.06
CA TYR A 521 -33.91 3.36 -19.15
C TYR A 521 -33.36 3.94 -17.85
N TRP A 522 -33.90 3.48 -16.72
CA TRP A 522 -33.45 3.76 -15.37
C TRP A 522 -32.79 2.51 -14.79
N GLY A 523 -31.45 2.53 -14.77
CA GLY A 523 -30.65 1.42 -14.25
C GLY A 523 -31.00 1.10 -12.81
N TYR A 524 -31.05 -0.19 -12.51
CA TYR A 524 -31.39 -0.67 -11.19
C TYR A 524 -30.45 -0.06 -10.14
N GLY A 525 -31.04 0.52 -9.10
CA GLY A 525 -30.28 1.17 -8.04
C GLY A 525 -29.37 2.33 -8.46
N ALA A 526 -29.66 2.99 -9.59
CA ALA A 526 -28.88 4.13 -10.08
C ALA A 526 -28.62 5.19 -9.00
N PHE A 527 -29.53 5.38 -8.04
CA PHE A 527 -29.38 6.35 -6.93
C PHE A 527 -29.54 5.68 -5.55
N ASN A 528 -29.11 4.44 -5.39
CA ASN A 528 -29.22 3.72 -4.12
C ASN A 528 -28.18 4.19 -3.09
N ASN A 529 -28.38 3.83 -1.82
CA ASN A 529 -27.47 4.10 -0.71
C ASN A 529 -27.05 5.58 -0.59
N ASN A 530 -28.00 6.48 -0.86
CA ASN A 530 -27.88 7.90 -0.54
C ASN A 530 -28.36 8.13 0.92
N GLU A 531 -27.65 7.46 1.83
CA GLU A 531 -28.05 7.08 3.19
C GLU A 531 -28.31 8.22 4.17
N ASN A 532 -27.93 9.46 3.82
CA ASN A 532 -28.13 10.61 4.71
C ASN A 532 -29.58 11.11 4.75
N GLY A 533 -30.48 10.51 3.96
CA GLY A 533 -31.89 10.86 3.92
C GLY A 533 -32.16 12.29 3.43
N LEU A 534 -31.23 12.84 2.65
CA LEU A 534 -31.30 14.22 2.14
C LEU A 534 -32.12 14.35 0.86
N LEU A 535 -32.28 13.25 0.11
CA LEU A 535 -33.03 13.24 -1.15
C LEU A 535 -34.50 13.56 -0.89
N SER A 536 -34.93 14.74 -1.34
CA SER A 536 -36.23 15.31 -1.00
C SER A 536 -37.06 15.72 -2.20
N SER A 537 -36.48 15.67 -3.41
CA SER A 537 -37.21 15.97 -4.63
C SER A 537 -36.69 15.17 -5.82
N ILE A 538 -37.61 14.61 -6.61
CA ILE A 538 -37.33 14.05 -7.93
C ILE A 538 -38.27 14.72 -8.93
N LYS A 539 -37.74 15.21 -10.04
CA LYS A 539 -38.50 15.90 -11.10
C LYS A 539 -38.12 15.38 -12.47
N MET A 540 -39.07 15.46 -13.39
CA MET A 540 -38.85 15.19 -14.81
C MET A 540 -39.11 16.49 -15.57
N VAL A 541 -38.25 16.82 -16.55
CA VAL A 541 -38.36 18.05 -17.34
C VAL A 541 -38.28 17.81 -18.84
N ASP A 542 -38.99 18.63 -19.62
CA ASP A 542 -38.91 18.65 -21.09
C ASP A 542 -37.66 19.40 -21.62
N GLU A 543 -37.51 19.48 -22.95
CA GLU A 543 -36.42 20.21 -23.63
C GLU A 543 -36.29 21.70 -23.24
N ASN A 544 -37.36 22.28 -22.68
CA ASN A 544 -37.41 23.68 -22.25
C ASN A 544 -37.25 23.83 -20.73
N GLY A 545 -36.91 22.75 -20.02
CA GLY A 545 -36.78 22.72 -18.56
C GLY A 545 -38.11 22.79 -17.81
N ARG A 546 -39.25 22.56 -18.48
CA ARG A 546 -40.57 22.58 -17.84
C ARG A 546 -40.86 21.24 -17.20
N THR A 547 -41.35 21.26 -15.96
CA THR A 547 -41.72 20.03 -15.25
C THR A 547 -42.85 19.28 -15.96
N VAL A 548 -42.63 17.99 -16.21
CA VAL A 548 -43.64 17.04 -16.68
C VAL A 548 -43.81 15.93 -15.64
N THR A 549 -44.97 15.27 -15.64
CA THR A 549 -45.30 14.23 -14.65
C THR A 549 -44.98 12.82 -15.15
N GLU A 550 -44.84 12.62 -16.46
CA GLU A 550 -44.55 11.32 -17.05
C GLU A 550 -43.96 11.44 -18.45
N ASN A 551 -43.24 10.39 -18.87
CA ASN A 551 -42.87 10.14 -20.26
C ASN A 551 -43.41 8.76 -20.71
N GLN A 552 -42.89 8.19 -21.79
CA GLN A 552 -43.33 6.88 -22.28
C GLN A 552 -43.10 5.73 -21.27
N TYR A 553 -42.05 5.78 -20.46
CA TYR A 553 -41.56 4.66 -19.64
C TYR A 553 -41.74 4.88 -18.13
N TYR A 554 -41.59 6.11 -17.66
CA TYR A 554 -41.59 6.48 -16.25
C TYR A 554 -42.63 7.55 -15.97
N ARG A 555 -43.16 7.55 -14.74
CA ARG A 555 -43.89 8.68 -14.16
C ARG A 555 -43.31 9.06 -12.81
N ILE A 556 -43.48 10.31 -12.44
CA ILE A 556 -43.18 10.82 -11.10
C ILE A 556 -44.50 11.12 -10.42
N GLU A 557 -44.78 10.35 -9.37
CA GLU A 557 -46.04 10.42 -8.64
C GLU A 557 -45.75 10.29 -7.14
N ASN A 558 -46.33 11.19 -6.33
CA ASN A 558 -46.14 11.20 -4.88
C ASN A 558 -44.67 11.12 -4.44
N GLY A 559 -43.78 11.90 -5.08
CA GLY A 559 -42.35 11.91 -4.75
C GLY A 559 -41.58 10.64 -5.12
N ALA A 560 -42.20 9.70 -5.84
CA ALA A 560 -41.56 8.48 -6.29
C ALA A 560 -41.49 8.38 -7.81
N VAL A 561 -40.46 7.66 -8.28
CA VAL A 561 -40.31 7.21 -9.66
C VAL A 561 -40.98 5.86 -9.81
N VAL A 562 -41.90 5.78 -10.78
CA VAL A 562 -42.62 4.55 -11.11
C VAL A 562 -42.39 4.21 -12.57
N GLU A 563 -41.90 3.01 -12.83
CA GLU A 563 -41.71 2.45 -14.17
C GLU A 563 -42.98 1.73 -14.62
N LYS A 564 -43.45 2.07 -15.82
CA LYS A 564 -44.77 1.66 -16.29
C LYS A 564 -44.75 0.28 -16.93
N GLY A 565 -45.66 -0.59 -16.50
CA GLY A 565 -45.90 -1.89 -17.13
C GLY A 565 -44.78 -2.93 -16.98
N THR A 566 -43.77 -2.69 -16.14
CA THR A 566 -42.65 -3.62 -15.89
C THR A 566 -42.87 -4.51 -14.66
N GLY A 567 -43.90 -4.24 -13.86
CA GLY A 567 -44.25 -5.01 -12.68
C GLY A 567 -45.05 -6.28 -13.00
N LEU A 568 -45.29 -7.09 -11.97
CA LEU A 568 -46.07 -8.32 -12.06
C LEU A 568 -47.43 -8.10 -12.74
N ASN A 569 -47.80 -9.03 -13.61
CA ASN A 569 -49.06 -9.04 -14.36
C ASN A 569 -49.29 -7.78 -15.22
N GLY A 570 -48.22 -7.10 -15.66
CA GLY A 570 -48.29 -5.87 -16.44
C GLY A 570 -48.64 -4.63 -15.63
N GLY A 571 -48.52 -4.72 -14.29
CA GLY A 571 -48.55 -3.55 -13.40
C GLY A 571 -47.24 -2.78 -13.44
N ASP A 572 -47.08 -1.85 -12.51
CA ASP A 572 -45.92 -0.95 -12.47
C ASP A 572 -44.86 -1.38 -11.45
N THR A 573 -43.63 -0.93 -11.66
CA THR A 573 -42.51 -1.11 -10.73
C THR A 573 -42.20 0.18 -10.00
N PHE A 574 -42.19 0.13 -8.67
CA PHE A 574 -41.75 1.23 -7.82
C PHE A 574 -40.23 1.25 -7.73
N VAL A 575 -39.61 2.33 -8.22
CA VAL A 575 -38.15 2.40 -8.44
C VAL A 575 -37.43 3.09 -7.29
N LEU A 576 -37.85 4.31 -6.94
CA LEU A 576 -37.18 5.14 -5.95
C LEU A 576 -38.14 6.17 -5.36
N TYR A 577 -38.04 6.42 -4.06
CA TYR A 577 -38.78 7.44 -3.35
C TYR A 577 -37.86 8.54 -2.80
N ALA A 578 -38.26 9.79 -2.99
CA ALA A 578 -37.65 10.96 -2.33
C ALA A 578 -38.60 11.50 -1.25
N GLN A 579 -38.11 11.53 -0.01
CA GLN A 579 -38.89 11.98 1.15
C GLN A 579 -38.82 13.51 1.29
N ALA A 580 -39.96 14.19 1.22
CA ALA A 580 -39.92 15.65 1.30
C ALA A 580 -39.50 16.11 2.72
N ALA A 581 -38.66 17.16 2.81
CA ALA A 581 -38.13 17.68 4.08
C ALA A 581 -39.21 18.13 5.10
N GLY A 582 -40.49 18.23 4.68
CA GLY A 582 -41.64 18.57 5.52
C GLY A 582 -42.50 17.39 6.00
N GLU A 583 -42.18 16.15 5.61
CA GLU A 583 -42.99 14.94 5.89
C GLU A 583 -42.67 14.28 7.25
N ARG A 584 -42.18 15.05 8.22
CA ARG A 584 -41.71 14.50 9.50
C ARG A 584 -42.88 13.86 10.27
N GLY A 585 -42.91 12.53 10.32
CA GLY A 585 -44.00 11.75 10.91
C GLY A 585 -45.14 11.41 9.95
N ALA A 586 -44.93 11.49 8.63
CA ALA A 586 -45.95 11.23 7.63
C ALA A 586 -46.21 9.73 7.39
N THR A 587 -47.43 9.45 6.94
CA THR A 587 -47.80 8.20 6.27
C THR A 587 -47.57 8.34 4.77
N TYR A 588 -46.86 7.39 4.18
CA TYR A 588 -46.67 7.28 2.74
C TYR A 588 -47.48 6.12 2.17
N THR A 589 -48.20 6.38 1.07
CA THR A 589 -48.94 5.33 0.34
C THR A 589 -48.28 5.13 -1.02
N VAL A 590 -47.79 3.91 -1.26
CA VAL A 590 -47.23 3.53 -2.56
C VAL A 590 -48.32 3.67 -3.64
N PRO A 591 -48.02 4.27 -4.82
CA PRO A 591 -49.02 4.53 -5.85
C PRO A 591 -49.82 3.29 -6.28
N SER A 592 -51.11 3.47 -6.57
CA SER A 592 -51.97 2.39 -7.06
C SER A 592 -51.49 1.87 -8.42
N GLY A 593 -51.63 0.57 -8.66
CA GLY A 593 -51.17 -0.08 -9.90
C GLY A 593 -49.72 -0.58 -9.84
N VAL A 594 -48.98 -0.20 -8.81
CA VAL A 594 -47.69 -0.82 -8.48
C VAL A 594 -47.91 -2.27 -8.04
N THR A 595 -47.19 -3.19 -8.68
CA THR A 595 -47.23 -4.63 -8.36
C THR A 595 -45.82 -5.20 -8.10
N SER A 596 -44.77 -4.39 -8.27
CA SER A 596 -43.38 -4.77 -8.00
C SER A 596 -42.60 -3.59 -7.41
N LEU A 597 -41.56 -3.88 -6.62
CA LEU A 597 -40.69 -2.88 -6.01
C LEU A 597 -39.24 -3.24 -6.31
N GLN A 598 -38.41 -2.25 -6.60
CA GLN A 598 -36.96 -2.44 -6.59
C GLN A 598 -36.43 -2.48 -5.14
N GLY A 599 -35.34 -3.20 -4.91
CA GLY A 599 -34.61 -3.10 -3.64
C GLY A 599 -34.11 -1.67 -3.44
N TYR A 600 -34.04 -1.21 -2.18
CA TYR A 600 -33.61 0.13 -1.77
C TYR A 600 -34.49 1.28 -2.28
N ALA A 601 -35.69 1.00 -2.79
CA ALA A 601 -36.60 2.04 -3.24
C ALA A 601 -36.98 3.04 -2.12
N PHE A 602 -36.88 2.63 -0.85
CA PHE A 602 -37.04 3.49 0.33
C PHE A 602 -35.71 3.79 1.05
N THR A 603 -34.60 3.91 0.30
CA THR A 603 -33.28 4.23 0.87
C THR A 603 -33.29 5.51 1.71
N GLY A 604 -32.63 5.48 2.87
CA GLY A 604 -32.42 6.66 3.71
C GLY A 604 -33.68 7.24 4.36
N LEU A 605 -34.76 6.48 4.51
CA LEU A 605 -36.06 6.94 5.05
C LEU A 605 -35.98 7.46 6.51
N ILE A 606 -35.82 8.78 6.70
CA ILE A 606 -35.70 9.48 7.99
C ILE A 606 -36.91 10.34 8.39
N ASN A 607 -37.87 10.55 7.46
CA ASN A 607 -39.07 11.36 7.71
C ASN A 607 -40.37 10.55 7.81
N VAL A 608 -40.53 9.47 7.05
CA VAL A 608 -41.76 8.66 6.99
C VAL A 608 -41.82 7.65 8.14
N ARG A 609 -42.95 7.60 8.84
CA ARG A 609 -43.20 6.67 9.95
C ARG A 609 -44.08 5.49 9.58
N HIS A 610 -44.93 5.64 8.58
CA HIS A 610 -45.87 4.60 8.18
C HIS A 610 -45.88 4.43 6.66
N VAL A 611 -45.67 3.20 6.17
CA VAL A 611 -45.77 2.89 4.74
C VAL A 611 -46.96 1.97 4.47
N ILE A 612 -47.79 2.32 3.50
CA ILE A 612 -48.94 1.54 3.04
C ILE A 612 -48.66 1.02 1.63
N PHE A 613 -48.64 -0.30 1.48
CA PHE A 613 -48.47 -0.99 0.20
C PHE A 613 -49.84 -1.30 -0.44
N PRO A 614 -50.04 -1.05 -1.74
CA PRO A 614 -51.29 -1.34 -2.45
C PRO A 614 -51.47 -2.83 -2.75
N GLU A 615 -52.72 -3.21 -3.02
CA GLU A 615 -53.04 -4.54 -3.56
C GLU A 615 -52.39 -4.80 -4.92
N GLY A 616 -51.98 -6.05 -5.15
CA GLY A 616 -51.30 -6.51 -6.36
C GLY A 616 -49.80 -6.75 -6.17
N ILE A 617 -49.20 -6.25 -5.09
CA ILE A 617 -47.83 -6.60 -4.69
C ILE A 617 -47.84 -8.01 -4.09
N GLU A 618 -47.03 -8.90 -4.66
CA GLU A 618 -46.88 -10.28 -4.18
C GLU A 618 -45.58 -10.50 -3.38
N GLU A 619 -44.62 -9.58 -3.47
CA GLU A 619 -43.30 -9.72 -2.85
C GLU A 619 -42.75 -8.36 -2.37
N LEU A 620 -42.15 -8.36 -1.17
CA LEU A 620 -41.25 -7.29 -0.73
C LEU A 620 -39.79 -7.74 -0.93
N PRO A 621 -38.97 -7.01 -1.71
CA PRO A 621 -37.59 -7.40 -1.96
C PRO A 621 -36.69 -7.20 -0.72
N GLY A 622 -35.53 -7.86 -0.72
CA GLY A 622 -34.45 -7.58 0.22
C GLY A 622 -33.93 -6.14 0.05
N GLY A 623 -33.49 -5.54 1.15
CA GLY A 623 -32.92 -4.20 1.18
C GLY A 623 -33.90 -3.07 0.86
N LEU A 624 -35.22 -3.32 0.84
CA LEU A 624 -36.23 -2.31 0.48
C LEU A 624 -36.09 -1.01 1.29
N PHE A 625 -35.80 -1.13 2.58
CA PHE A 625 -35.60 -0.02 3.53
C PHE A 625 -34.12 0.16 3.95
N CYS A 626 -33.18 -0.38 3.18
CA CYS A 626 -31.75 -0.38 3.52
C CYS A 626 -31.13 1.03 3.48
N GLY A 627 -30.01 1.20 4.18
CA GLY A 627 -29.17 2.41 4.08
C GLY A 627 -29.20 3.33 5.29
N ILE A 628 -29.34 2.79 6.51
CA ILE A 628 -29.24 3.64 7.71
C ILE A 628 -28.47 2.98 8.87
N ALA A 629 -27.95 1.75 8.76
CA ALA A 629 -27.06 1.24 9.82
C ALA A 629 -26.03 0.22 9.34
N GLU A 630 -24.92 0.74 8.85
CA GLU A 630 -23.57 0.46 9.34
C GLU A 630 -22.75 1.75 9.06
N ASN A 631 -22.52 2.58 10.09
CA ASN A 631 -21.66 3.78 10.04
C ASN A 631 -22.18 5.04 9.31
N VAL A 632 -23.50 5.32 9.27
CA VAL A 632 -24.01 6.62 8.78
C VAL A 632 -24.09 7.61 9.93
N TYR A 633 -23.06 8.45 10.05
CA TYR A 633 -22.97 9.49 11.07
C TYR A 633 -23.51 10.81 10.52
N ARG A 634 -24.51 11.37 11.19
CA ARG A 634 -24.85 12.80 11.08
C ARG A 634 -24.59 13.44 12.42
N ASP A 635 -23.73 14.46 12.44
CA ASP A 635 -23.33 15.17 13.66
C ASP A 635 -22.81 14.23 14.77
N GLY A 636 -22.14 13.13 14.39
CA GLY A 636 -21.60 12.12 15.32
C GLY A 636 -22.63 11.12 15.87
N GLN A 637 -23.88 11.13 15.40
CA GLN A 637 -24.92 10.17 15.77
C GLN A 637 -25.26 9.22 14.62
N ILE A 638 -25.47 7.95 14.94
CA ILE A 638 -26.03 6.96 14.01
C ILE A 638 -27.48 7.33 13.74
N LEU A 639 -27.81 7.60 12.47
CA LEU A 639 -29.19 7.76 12.04
C LEU A 639 -29.85 6.39 11.92
N TYR A 640 -31.15 6.25 12.14
CA TYR A 640 -31.90 5.02 11.83
C TYR A 640 -33.14 5.39 11.02
N SER A 641 -33.77 4.40 10.39
CA SER A 641 -35.06 4.63 9.71
C SER A 641 -36.06 5.22 10.69
N SER A 642 -36.82 6.22 10.27
CA SER A 642 -37.96 6.70 11.04
C SER A 642 -39.18 5.77 10.93
N LEU A 643 -39.12 4.69 10.15
CA LEU A 643 -40.23 3.78 9.95
C LEU A 643 -40.64 3.13 11.27
N GLU A 644 -41.90 3.34 11.67
CA GLU A 644 -42.52 2.81 12.89
C GLU A 644 -43.56 1.72 12.58
N GLU A 645 -44.22 1.82 11.42
CA GLU A 645 -45.34 0.98 11.04
C GLU A 645 -45.35 0.66 9.53
N VAL A 646 -45.82 -0.54 9.16
CA VAL A 646 -46.14 -0.88 7.75
C VAL A 646 -47.51 -1.54 7.64
N THR A 647 -48.22 -1.24 6.54
CA THR A 647 -49.47 -1.93 6.17
C THR A 647 -49.23 -2.77 4.94
N LEU A 648 -49.39 -4.09 5.10
CA LEU A 648 -49.17 -5.08 4.04
C LEU A 648 -50.49 -5.38 3.29
N PRO A 649 -50.45 -5.60 1.96
CA PRO A 649 -51.63 -5.92 1.18
C PRO A 649 -51.98 -7.41 1.30
N SER A 650 -53.23 -7.80 1.01
CA SER A 650 -53.63 -9.20 1.12
C SER A 650 -53.03 -10.10 0.04
N THR A 651 -52.59 -9.52 -1.08
CA THR A 651 -51.87 -10.24 -2.14
C THR A 651 -50.43 -10.63 -1.80
N LEU A 652 -49.87 -10.14 -0.68
CA LEU A 652 -48.46 -10.35 -0.35
C LEU A 652 -48.18 -11.80 0.06
N LYS A 653 -47.22 -12.44 -0.62
CA LYS A 653 -46.84 -13.84 -0.41
C LYS A 653 -45.45 -14.00 0.20
N ARG A 654 -44.54 -13.04 -0.01
CA ARG A 654 -43.13 -13.16 0.40
C ARG A 654 -42.53 -11.87 0.95
N ILE A 655 -41.73 -12.00 2.00
CA ILE A 655 -40.81 -10.98 2.51
C ILE A 655 -39.40 -11.54 2.35
N ARG A 656 -38.63 -10.97 1.43
CA ARG A 656 -37.35 -11.54 1.00
C ARG A 656 -36.20 -11.03 1.84
N SER A 657 -35.15 -11.82 1.91
CA SER A 657 -33.88 -11.38 2.48
C SER A 657 -32.75 -11.30 1.46
N ASN A 658 -32.95 -11.92 0.30
CA ASN A 658 -32.03 -11.82 -0.82
C ASN A 658 -32.82 -11.51 -2.10
N SER A 659 -32.44 -10.48 -2.84
CA SER A 659 -32.89 -10.28 -4.21
C SER A 659 -31.79 -10.79 -5.14
N ASP A 660 -32.08 -11.85 -5.89
CA ASP A 660 -31.15 -12.56 -6.79
C ASP A 660 -30.38 -11.60 -7.73
N GLU A 661 -30.95 -10.43 -8.03
CA GLU A 661 -30.36 -9.37 -8.83
C GLU A 661 -29.05 -8.80 -8.22
N TYR A 662 -28.87 -8.73 -6.89
CA TYR A 662 -27.71 -8.09 -6.25
C TYR A 662 -26.43 -8.93 -6.22
N SER A 663 -26.53 -10.26 -6.37
CA SER A 663 -25.37 -11.16 -6.43
C SER A 663 -24.36 -10.81 -7.54
N THR A 664 -24.79 -10.00 -8.52
CA THR A 664 -24.00 -9.53 -9.66
C THR A 664 -23.35 -8.16 -9.47
N LEU A 665 -23.54 -7.46 -8.33
CA LEU A 665 -22.93 -6.14 -8.04
C LEU A 665 -21.55 -6.23 -7.37
N GLY A 666 -20.99 -7.43 -7.19
CA GLY A 666 -19.69 -7.65 -6.55
C GLY A 666 -19.77 -7.71 -5.02
N ALA A 667 -18.70 -8.21 -4.40
CA ALA A 667 -18.61 -8.67 -3.00
C ALA A 667 -18.85 -7.59 -1.91
N PHE A 668 -19.12 -6.34 -2.27
CA PHE A 668 -19.27 -5.22 -1.33
C PHE A 668 -20.72 -4.93 -0.90
N TYR A 669 -21.70 -5.63 -1.49
CA TYR A 669 -23.12 -5.40 -1.24
C TYR A 669 -23.73 -6.65 -0.58
N THR A 670 -23.52 -6.80 0.74
CA THR A 670 -24.18 -7.85 1.51
C THR A 670 -25.67 -7.62 1.44
N VAL A 671 -26.41 -8.54 0.83
CA VAL A 671 -27.84 -8.40 0.65
C VAL A 671 -28.53 -8.53 2.01
N GLU A 672 -29.35 -7.53 2.32
CA GLU A 672 -29.95 -7.30 3.63
C GLU A 672 -31.45 -7.64 3.62
N GLY A 673 -32.00 -8.14 4.73
CA GLY A 673 -33.43 -8.38 4.92
C GLY A 673 -34.32 -7.19 4.55
N THR A 674 -35.57 -7.42 4.11
CA THR A 674 -36.52 -6.32 3.79
C THR A 674 -36.57 -5.24 4.88
N PHE A 675 -36.65 -5.63 6.16
CA PHE A 675 -36.74 -4.71 7.32
C PHE A 675 -35.47 -4.70 8.18
N ARG A 676 -34.34 -5.16 7.63
CA ARG A 676 -33.07 -5.18 8.37
C ARG A 676 -32.71 -3.76 8.87
N TYR A 677 -32.29 -3.68 10.13
CA TYR A 677 -31.93 -2.45 10.83
C TYR A 677 -33.03 -1.38 10.93
N ALA A 678 -34.29 -1.73 10.69
CA ALA A 678 -35.43 -0.86 10.98
C ALA A 678 -35.69 -0.78 12.49
N ARG A 679 -34.76 -0.18 13.26
CA ARG A 679 -34.77 -0.13 14.74
C ARG A 679 -35.95 0.63 15.35
N ASN A 680 -36.65 1.45 14.56
CA ASN A 680 -37.87 2.12 15.00
C ASN A 680 -39.16 1.38 14.59
N LEU A 681 -39.06 0.33 13.76
CA LEU A 681 -40.22 -0.43 13.29
C LEU A 681 -40.77 -1.25 14.45
N LYS A 682 -41.99 -0.91 14.86
CA LYS A 682 -42.67 -1.48 16.03
C LYS A 682 -43.93 -2.26 15.66
N LYS A 683 -44.47 -2.06 14.46
CA LYS A 683 -45.77 -2.60 14.10
C LYS A 683 -45.88 -2.99 12.62
N ILE A 684 -46.48 -4.17 12.39
CA ILE A 684 -46.93 -4.61 11.07
C ILE A 684 -48.44 -4.78 11.13
N ASN A 685 -49.17 -4.08 10.26
CA ASN A 685 -50.58 -4.34 10.04
C ASN A 685 -50.72 -5.48 9.03
N TRP A 686 -50.92 -6.68 9.57
CA TRP A 686 -51.15 -7.89 8.77
C TRP A 686 -52.56 -7.86 8.13
N PRO A 687 -52.70 -8.26 6.86
CA PRO A 687 -54.01 -8.48 6.26
C PRO A 687 -54.71 -9.68 6.92
N THR A 688 -56.04 -9.66 6.96
CA THR A 688 -56.85 -10.73 7.58
C THR A 688 -56.67 -12.09 6.90
N ASP A 689 -56.36 -12.08 5.61
CA ASP A 689 -56.13 -13.22 4.73
C ASP A 689 -54.65 -13.31 4.31
N CYS A 690 -53.74 -13.05 5.26
CA CYS A 690 -52.29 -13.11 5.04
C CYS A 690 -51.85 -14.41 4.37
N GLN A 691 -51.11 -14.30 3.25
CA GLN A 691 -50.64 -15.42 2.45
C GLN A 691 -49.14 -15.73 2.61
N ILE A 692 -48.47 -15.06 3.57
CA ILE A 692 -47.03 -15.25 3.79
C ILE A 692 -46.78 -16.59 4.47
N GLU A 693 -46.03 -17.45 3.81
CA GLU A 693 -45.71 -18.80 4.32
C GLU A 693 -44.33 -18.88 4.98
N GLU A 694 -43.45 -17.92 4.73
CA GLU A 694 -42.05 -17.96 5.17
C GLU A 694 -41.53 -16.57 5.59
N PHE A 695 -40.76 -16.54 6.68
CA PHE A 695 -39.87 -15.44 7.03
C PHE A 695 -38.42 -15.87 6.78
N GLU A 696 -37.81 -15.29 5.74
CA GLU A 696 -36.43 -15.57 5.34
C GLU A 696 -35.40 -15.03 6.35
N SER A 697 -34.16 -15.52 6.28
CA SER A 697 -33.08 -15.18 7.20
C SER A 697 -32.72 -13.70 7.14
N SER A 698 -32.64 -13.00 8.28
CA SER A 698 -32.42 -11.54 8.40
C SER A 698 -33.59 -10.64 8.01
N ALA A 699 -34.76 -11.16 7.62
CA ALA A 699 -35.91 -10.33 7.20
C ALA A 699 -36.28 -9.23 8.21
N PHE A 700 -36.14 -9.51 9.51
CA PHE A 700 -36.39 -8.60 10.63
C PHE A 700 -35.15 -8.42 11.54
N LEU A 701 -33.94 -8.58 11.01
CA LEU A 701 -32.69 -8.39 11.76
C LEU A 701 -32.65 -6.97 12.35
N ALA A 702 -32.30 -6.85 13.63
CA ALA A 702 -32.11 -5.55 14.30
C ALA A 702 -33.30 -4.59 14.15
N THR A 703 -34.52 -5.13 14.28
CA THR A 703 -35.77 -4.36 14.28
C THR A 703 -36.16 -3.91 15.69
N GLY A 704 -37.05 -2.91 15.76
CA GLY A 704 -37.49 -2.29 17.01
C GLY A 704 -38.73 -2.90 17.68
N PHE A 705 -39.12 -4.13 17.29
CA PHE A 705 -40.32 -4.75 17.83
C PHE A 705 -40.18 -5.04 19.32
N GLU A 706 -41.22 -4.72 20.11
CA GLU A 706 -41.36 -5.17 21.50
C GLU A 706 -42.18 -6.47 21.59
N GLU A 707 -43.15 -6.61 20.68
CA GLU A 707 -43.96 -7.80 20.44
C GLU A 707 -44.03 -8.10 18.95
N PHE A 708 -43.94 -9.37 18.57
CA PHE A 708 -44.10 -9.79 17.17
C PHE A 708 -45.20 -10.86 17.02
N TYR A 709 -46.16 -10.60 16.14
CA TYR A 709 -47.27 -11.50 15.84
C TYR A 709 -46.97 -12.41 14.64
N ILE A 710 -47.15 -13.72 14.81
CA ILE A 710 -47.01 -14.75 13.77
C ILE A 710 -48.39 -15.11 13.19
N PRO A 711 -48.67 -14.78 11.90
CA PRO A 711 -49.93 -15.12 11.22
C PRO A 711 -50.19 -16.62 11.08
N ALA A 712 -51.44 -16.99 10.77
CA ALA A 712 -51.86 -18.39 10.62
C ALA A 712 -51.16 -19.14 9.46
N SER A 713 -50.77 -18.41 8.42
CA SER A 713 -50.20 -18.94 7.18
C SER A 713 -48.70 -19.26 7.26
N VAL A 714 -47.97 -18.70 8.23
CA VAL A 714 -46.52 -18.88 8.35
C VAL A 714 -46.18 -20.31 8.74
N LYS A 715 -45.35 -20.96 7.92
CA LYS A 715 -44.91 -22.35 8.03
C LYS A 715 -43.43 -22.48 8.35
N ILE A 716 -42.62 -21.51 7.92
CA ILE A 716 -41.16 -21.53 8.03
C ILE A 716 -40.67 -20.18 8.58
N ILE A 717 -39.78 -20.22 9.57
CA ILE A 717 -39.06 -19.07 10.10
C ILE A 717 -37.58 -19.45 10.12
N ALA A 718 -36.75 -18.72 9.36
CA ALA A 718 -35.34 -19.05 9.23
C ALA A 718 -34.52 -18.71 10.51
N PRO A 719 -33.39 -19.42 10.77
CA PRO A 719 -32.61 -19.34 12.02
C PRO A 719 -32.06 -17.96 12.45
N ALA A 720 -32.15 -16.92 11.63
CA ALA A 720 -31.74 -15.56 11.97
C ALA A 720 -32.74 -14.49 11.52
N ALA A 721 -34.01 -14.86 11.33
CA ALA A 721 -35.05 -13.92 10.90
C ALA A 721 -35.19 -12.71 11.87
N PHE A 722 -34.91 -12.91 13.17
CA PHE A 722 -35.12 -11.94 14.24
C PHE A 722 -33.85 -11.62 15.07
N SER A 723 -32.65 -11.98 14.61
CA SER A 723 -31.43 -11.74 15.41
C SER A 723 -31.17 -10.24 15.63
N ARG A 724 -30.56 -9.88 16.76
CA ARG A 724 -30.29 -8.49 17.20
C ARG A 724 -31.54 -7.63 17.39
N ALA A 725 -32.73 -8.23 17.45
CA ALA A 725 -33.94 -7.51 17.81
C ALA A 725 -33.96 -7.26 19.33
N ASP A 726 -33.04 -6.42 19.81
CA ASP A 726 -32.70 -6.24 21.24
C ASP A 726 -33.91 -5.85 22.12
N GLY A 727 -34.95 -5.26 21.52
CA GLY A 727 -36.18 -4.86 22.20
C GLY A 727 -37.28 -5.93 22.24
N LEU A 728 -37.14 -7.01 21.47
CA LEU A 728 -38.19 -8.01 21.29
C LEU A 728 -38.33 -8.83 22.57
N ALA A 729 -39.45 -8.64 23.27
CA ALA A 729 -39.70 -9.27 24.57
C ALA A 729 -40.70 -10.43 24.48
N ARG A 730 -41.51 -10.50 23.41
CA ARG A 730 -42.49 -11.57 23.23
C ARG A 730 -42.93 -11.82 21.80
N PHE A 731 -43.26 -13.07 21.51
CA PHE A 731 -44.04 -13.49 20.35
C PHE A 731 -45.50 -13.75 20.74
N THR A 732 -46.40 -13.44 19.83
CA THR A 732 -47.78 -13.97 19.83
C THR A 732 -48.02 -14.73 18.54
N VAL A 733 -48.82 -15.79 18.59
CA VAL A 733 -49.06 -16.66 17.44
C VAL A 733 -50.56 -16.81 17.23
N SER A 734 -51.00 -16.76 15.97
CA SER A 734 -52.38 -17.05 15.62
C SER A 734 -52.81 -18.41 16.20
N PRO A 735 -53.98 -18.52 16.86
CA PRO A 735 -54.51 -19.80 17.30
C PRO A 735 -54.65 -20.83 16.16
N GLU A 736 -54.86 -20.35 14.93
CA GLU A 736 -55.02 -21.14 13.71
C GLU A 736 -53.69 -21.53 13.05
N ASN A 737 -52.54 -21.01 13.52
CA ASN A 737 -51.24 -21.43 12.99
C ASN A 737 -51.00 -22.91 13.31
N ALA A 738 -50.67 -23.72 12.29
CA ALA A 738 -50.50 -25.16 12.43
C ALA A 738 -49.09 -25.62 12.83
N TYR A 739 -48.11 -24.69 12.83
CA TYR A 739 -46.67 -24.98 12.92
C TYR A 739 -46.01 -24.44 14.18
N TYR A 740 -46.51 -23.32 14.71
CA TYR A 740 -45.90 -22.60 15.82
C TYR A 740 -46.89 -22.33 16.95
N ALA A 741 -46.35 -22.10 18.14
CA ALA A 741 -47.07 -21.62 19.31
C ALA A 741 -46.16 -20.71 20.13
N ALA A 742 -46.74 -19.77 20.89
CA ALA A 742 -46.01 -18.98 21.87
C ALA A 742 -46.32 -19.49 23.28
N PHE A 743 -45.28 -19.64 24.10
CA PHE A 743 -45.41 -19.93 25.53
C PHE A 743 -44.53 -18.97 26.31
N ASP A 744 -45.13 -18.24 27.25
CA ASP A 744 -44.48 -17.19 28.04
C ASP A 744 -43.69 -16.15 27.20
N GLY A 745 -44.18 -15.86 26.00
CA GLY A 745 -43.56 -14.91 25.07
C GLY A 745 -42.42 -15.49 24.22
N ALA A 746 -41.92 -16.70 24.49
CA ALA A 746 -40.97 -17.37 23.61
C ALA A 746 -41.67 -18.19 22.52
N LEU A 747 -40.99 -18.40 21.38
CA LEU A 747 -41.55 -19.07 20.21
C LEU A 747 -41.13 -20.55 20.17
N TYR A 748 -42.12 -21.42 20.03
CA TYR A 748 -41.97 -22.87 19.98
C TYR A 748 -42.61 -23.43 18.72
N ASP A 749 -42.32 -24.69 18.42
CA ASP A 749 -43.16 -25.50 17.53
C ASP A 749 -44.60 -25.64 18.09
N LYS A 750 -45.53 -26.09 17.26
CA LYS A 750 -46.96 -26.17 17.61
C LYS A 750 -47.23 -26.99 18.88
N ASN A 751 -46.41 -27.99 19.13
CA ASN A 751 -46.58 -28.93 20.24
C ASN A 751 -45.83 -28.50 21.52
N LEU A 752 -45.15 -27.35 21.51
CA LEU A 752 -44.32 -26.85 22.61
C LEU A 752 -43.16 -27.80 22.99
N GLN A 753 -42.73 -28.63 22.04
CA GLN A 753 -41.65 -29.61 22.20
C GLN A 753 -40.29 -29.02 21.82
N THR A 754 -40.22 -28.02 20.96
CA THR A 754 -38.98 -27.39 20.52
C THR A 754 -39.03 -25.89 20.75
N LEU A 755 -38.10 -25.35 21.56
CA LEU A 755 -37.90 -23.91 21.67
C LEU A 755 -37.07 -23.45 20.46
N LEU A 756 -37.68 -22.61 19.62
CA LEU A 756 -37.11 -22.18 18.34
C LEU A 756 -36.47 -20.80 18.41
N ILE A 757 -37.07 -19.87 19.16
CA ILE A 757 -36.53 -18.51 19.37
C ILE A 757 -36.86 -18.05 20.78
N TYR A 758 -35.83 -17.65 21.51
CA TYR A 758 -35.98 -16.90 22.75
C TYR A 758 -35.80 -15.40 22.46
N PRO A 759 -36.77 -14.53 22.78
CA PRO A 759 -36.66 -13.10 22.47
C PRO A 759 -35.46 -12.46 23.19
N GLU A 760 -34.60 -11.74 22.46
CA GLU A 760 -33.38 -11.12 23.02
C GLU A 760 -33.67 -10.03 24.06
N GLY A 761 -34.82 -9.35 23.94
CA GLY A 761 -35.30 -8.35 24.89
C GLY A 761 -36.07 -8.93 26.08
N LYS A 762 -36.22 -10.26 26.19
CA LYS A 762 -36.87 -10.90 27.34
C LYS A 762 -35.88 -11.00 28.50
N THR A 763 -36.25 -10.40 29.63
CA THR A 763 -35.38 -10.13 30.78
C THR A 763 -35.53 -11.11 31.95
N ASP A 764 -36.11 -12.29 31.70
CA ASP A 764 -36.24 -13.30 32.74
C ASP A 764 -34.86 -13.75 33.22
N GLU A 765 -34.70 -13.94 34.53
CA GLU A 765 -33.47 -14.48 35.11
C GLU A 765 -33.49 -16.01 35.21
N ILE A 766 -34.68 -16.62 35.16
CA ILE A 766 -34.87 -18.06 35.34
C ILE A 766 -35.71 -18.62 34.19
N PHE A 767 -35.17 -19.59 33.47
CA PHE A 767 -35.89 -20.33 32.45
C PHE A 767 -36.37 -21.69 32.96
N VAL A 768 -37.67 -21.97 32.84
CA VAL A 768 -38.28 -23.29 33.14
C VAL A 768 -38.86 -23.96 31.89
N GLY A 769 -39.40 -23.16 30.95
CA GLY A 769 -40.10 -23.66 29.76
C GLY A 769 -41.41 -24.44 30.06
N PRO A 770 -42.14 -24.84 29.02
CA PRO A 770 -43.34 -25.66 29.16
C PRO A 770 -42.97 -27.12 29.51
N ALA A 771 -43.86 -27.82 30.22
CA ALA A 771 -43.64 -29.21 30.62
C ALA A 771 -43.48 -30.20 29.45
N ALA A 772 -43.81 -29.80 28.22
CA ALA A 772 -43.66 -30.59 27.00
C ALA A 772 -42.30 -30.36 26.30
N LEU A 773 -41.48 -29.40 26.73
CA LEU A 773 -40.24 -29.01 26.08
C LEU A 773 -39.22 -30.16 26.04
N LYS A 774 -38.82 -30.57 24.84
CA LYS A 774 -37.85 -31.64 24.57
C LYS A 774 -36.53 -31.13 23.98
N THR A 775 -36.59 -30.09 23.15
CA THR A 775 -35.42 -29.61 22.41
C THR A 775 -35.25 -28.09 22.53
N VAL A 776 -34.03 -27.63 22.75
CA VAL A 776 -33.62 -26.22 22.55
C VAL A 776 -32.79 -26.13 21.28
N SER A 777 -33.28 -25.37 20.29
CA SER A 777 -32.63 -25.21 18.98
C SER A 777 -31.30 -24.44 19.03
N GLU A 778 -30.57 -24.47 17.91
CA GLU A 778 -29.29 -23.80 17.75
C GLU A 778 -29.40 -22.29 18.00
N ASN A 779 -28.39 -21.72 18.66
CA ASN A 779 -28.24 -20.28 18.94
C ASN A 779 -29.39 -19.57 19.68
N VAL A 780 -30.35 -20.30 20.25
CA VAL A 780 -31.57 -19.74 20.84
C VAL A 780 -31.31 -18.75 21.98
N PHE A 781 -30.29 -19.00 22.81
CA PHE A 781 -29.85 -18.16 23.92
C PHE A 781 -28.46 -17.57 23.69
N SER A 782 -27.98 -17.52 22.44
CA SER A 782 -26.68 -16.93 22.13
C SER A 782 -26.62 -15.46 22.55
N TYR A 783 -25.53 -15.07 23.20
CA TYR A 783 -25.29 -13.73 23.76
C TYR A 783 -26.34 -13.27 24.77
N ASN A 784 -27.18 -14.17 25.30
CA ASN A 784 -28.22 -13.79 26.24
C ASN A 784 -27.60 -13.18 27.52
N PRO A 785 -27.99 -11.95 27.92
CA PRO A 785 -27.39 -11.28 29.08
C PRO A 785 -28.27 -11.33 30.35
N TYR A 786 -29.35 -12.13 30.36
CA TYR A 786 -30.36 -12.09 31.42
C TYR A 786 -30.56 -13.41 32.14
N ILE A 787 -30.60 -14.54 31.43
CA ILE A 787 -30.86 -15.85 32.02
C ILE A 787 -29.68 -16.28 32.88
N LYS A 788 -29.90 -16.40 34.18
CA LYS A 788 -28.95 -16.87 35.18
C LYS A 788 -29.11 -18.35 35.50
N GLU A 789 -30.35 -18.83 35.52
CA GLU A 789 -30.68 -20.23 35.81
C GLU A 789 -31.50 -20.85 34.67
N PHE A 790 -31.04 -21.97 34.13
CA PHE A 790 -31.75 -22.76 33.12
C PHE A 790 -32.14 -24.13 33.69
N ARG A 791 -33.45 -24.34 33.94
CA ARG A 791 -33.97 -25.54 34.64
C ARG A 791 -35.25 -26.13 34.02
N PRO A 792 -35.16 -26.73 32.82
CA PRO A 792 -36.31 -27.35 32.17
C PRO A 792 -36.74 -28.67 32.82
N GLN A 793 -38.04 -29.00 32.74
CA GLN A 793 -38.62 -30.16 33.43
C GLN A 793 -38.48 -31.50 32.68
N SER A 794 -38.48 -31.47 31.34
CA SER A 794 -38.57 -32.70 30.53
C SER A 794 -37.69 -32.69 29.28
N LEU A 795 -36.70 -31.79 29.26
CA LEU A 795 -35.74 -31.58 28.17
C LEU A 795 -34.94 -32.84 27.89
N GLU A 796 -34.79 -33.17 26.62
CA GLU A 796 -34.00 -34.31 26.13
C GLU A 796 -32.75 -33.83 25.37
N ARG A 797 -32.75 -32.62 24.79
CA ARG A 797 -31.75 -32.22 23.81
C ARG A 797 -31.46 -30.72 23.77
N ILE A 798 -30.18 -30.35 23.74
CA ILE A 798 -29.67 -29.00 23.41
C ILE A 798 -28.84 -29.08 22.14
N GLU A 799 -29.15 -28.25 21.14
CA GLU A 799 -28.40 -28.17 19.89
C GLU A 799 -27.11 -27.33 20.00
N THR A 800 -26.31 -27.37 18.94
CA THR A 800 -25.07 -26.61 18.75
C THR A 800 -25.20 -25.13 19.10
N SER A 801 -24.25 -24.60 19.87
CA SER A 801 -24.15 -23.18 20.23
C SER A 801 -25.40 -22.57 20.87
N ALA A 802 -26.32 -23.36 21.43
CA ALA A 802 -27.59 -22.87 21.97
C ALA A 802 -27.43 -21.73 22.99
N PHE A 803 -26.37 -21.73 23.79
CA PHE A 803 -26.03 -20.72 24.81
C PHE A 803 -24.70 -20.03 24.53
N TYR A 804 -24.24 -19.98 23.27
CA TYR A 804 -22.95 -19.37 22.93
C TYR A 804 -22.83 -17.96 23.52
N ALA A 805 -21.78 -17.70 24.30
CA ALA A 805 -21.51 -16.42 24.95
C ALA A 805 -22.68 -15.84 25.77
N ALA A 806 -23.57 -16.69 26.31
CA ALA A 806 -24.56 -16.27 27.30
C ALA A 806 -23.83 -15.72 28.53
N SER A 807 -23.96 -14.42 28.78
CA SER A 807 -23.04 -13.67 29.67
C SER A 807 -23.53 -13.57 31.11
N ALA A 808 -24.72 -14.09 31.40
CA ALA A 808 -25.30 -14.10 32.75
C ALA A 808 -25.59 -15.52 33.27
N LEU A 809 -25.41 -16.56 32.44
CA LEU A 809 -25.79 -17.92 32.82
C LEU A 809 -24.82 -18.48 33.86
N GLU A 810 -25.33 -18.77 35.05
CA GLU A 810 -24.57 -19.24 36.21
C GLU A 810 -24.86 -20.72 36.51
N THR A 811 -26.12 -21.14 36.36
CA THR A 811 -26.58 -22.48 36.75
C THR A 811 -27.43 -23.15 35.68
N VAL A 812 -27.15 -24.43 35.41
CA VAL A 812 -27.93 -25.30 34.51
C VAL A 812 -28.40 -26.55 35.24
N VAL A 813 -29.66 -26.92 35.11
CA VAL A 813 -30.24 -28.14 35.69
C VAL A 813 -30.86 -28.99 34.59
N PHE A 814 -30.24 -30.12 34.30
CA PHE A 814 -30.71 -31.11 33.33
C PHE A 814 -31.62 -32.15 33.99
N PRO A 815 -32.84 -32.38 33.42
CA PRO A 815 -33.77 -33.37 33.93
C PRO A 815 -33.31 -34.81 33.63
N GLU A 816 -33.97 -35.79 34.25
CA GLU A 816 -33.58 -37.21 34.23
C GLU A 816 -33.43 -37.79 32.82
N ASN A 817 -34.20 -37.28 31.86
CA ASN A 817 -34.23 -37.77 30.49
C ASN A 817 -33.32 -36.99 29.51
N PHE A 818 -32.44 -36.11 30.01
CA PHE A 818 -31.53 -35.35 29.16
C PHE A 818 -30.52 -36.27 28.47
N ALA A 819 -30.47 -36.25 27.14
CA ALA A 819 -29.81 -37.28 26.34
C ALA A 819 -28.80 -36.74 25.31
N PHE A 820 -28.85 -35.46 24.92
CA PHE A 820 -27.99 -34.91 23.88
C PHE A 820 -27.55 -33.47 24.15
N LEU A 821 -26.25 -33.22 23.96
CA LEU A 821 -25.61 -31.92 24.06
C LEU A 821 -24.76 -31.63 22.80
N GLY A 822 -25.15 -30.61 22.04
CA GLY A 822 -24.49 -30.23 20.79
C GLY A 822 -23.12 -29.58 20.96
N CYS A 823 -22.37 -29.50 19.85
CA CYS A 823 -21.05 -28.90 19.82
C CYS A 823 -21.10 -27.44 20.30
N GLY A 824 -20.17 -27.04 21.18
CA GLY A 824 -20.11 -25.67 21.70
C GLY A 824 -21.40 -25.13 22.35
N ALA A 825 -22.30 -26.00 22.84
CA ALA A 825 -23.60 -25.61 23.37
C ALA A 825 -23.54 -24.47 24.42
N PHE A 826 -22.51 -24.46 25.28
CA PHE A 826 -22.22 -23.40 26.26
C PHE A 826 -20.85 -22.75 25.99
N HIS A 827 -20.47 -22.63 24.72
CA HIS A 827 -19.18 -22.06 24.36
C HIS A 827 -19.07 -20.59 24.78
N SER A 828 -17.95 -20.18 25.38
CA SER A 828 -17.67 -18.83 25.88
C SER A 828 -18.66 -18.32 26.95
N VAL A 829 -19.31 -19.22 27.70
CA VAL A 829 -20.18 -18.90 28.85
C VAL A 829 -19.32 -18.80 30.12
N MET A 830 -18.55 -17.72 30.24
CA MET A 830 -17.55 -17.58 31.32
C MET A 830 -18.14 -17.46 32.74
N THR A 831 -19.45 -17.24 32.85
CA THR A 831 -20.17 -17.12 34.13
C THR A 831 -20.71 -18.43 34.65
N LEU A 832 -20.63 -19.53 33.88
CA LEU A 832 -21.23 -20.80 34.28
C LEU A 832 -20.46 -21.40 35.46
N GLU A 833 -21.12 -21.51 36.60
CA GLU A 833 -20.53 -22.02 37.84
C GLU A 833 -20.94 -23.48 38.11
N ALA A 834 -22.17 -23.86 37.77
CA ALA A 834 -22.71 -25.17 38.13
C ALA A 834 -23.64 -25.79 37.07
N VAL A 835 -23.44 -27.09 36.81
CA VAL A 835 -24.34 -27.91 35.99
C VAL A 835 -24.79 -29.13 36.80
N PHE A 836 -26.09 -29.35 36.90
CA PHE A 836 -26.70 -30.48 37.62
C PHE A 836 -27.32 -31.47 36.64
N PHE A 837 -26.97 -32.75 36.72
CA PHE A 837 -27.53 -33.82 35.89
C PHE A 837 -28.37 -34.79 36.70
N THR A 838 -29.69 -34.69 36.64
CA THR A 838 -30.54 -35.55 37.51
C THR A 838 -30.68 -37.01 37.05
N GLY A 839 -30.25 -37.34 35.83
CA GLY A 839 -30.32 -38.69 35.26
C GLY A 839 -29.12 -39.57 35.60
N GLU A 840 -29.33 -40.89 35.68
CA GLU A 840 -28.24 -41.85 35.93
C GLU A 840 -27.38 -42.13 34.68
N THR A 841 -27.78 -41.67 33.50
CA THR A 841 -27.12 -41.93 32.21
C THR A 841 -26.57 -40.65 31.62
N ALA A 842 -25.30 -40.64 31.20
CA ALA A 842 -24.67 -39.46 30.62
C ALA A 842 -25.24 -39.11 29.24
N PRO A 843 -25.39 -37.82 28.89
CA PRO A 843 -25.85 -37.44 27.56
C PRO A 843 -24.79 -37.75 26.51
N HIS A 844 -25.22 -37.95 25.27
CA HIS A 844 -24.32 -37.91 24.13
C HIS A 844 -23.83 -36.47 23.89
N VAL A 845 -22.51 -36.30 23.78
CA VAL A 845 -21.88 -35.03 23.41
C VAL A 845 -21.44 -35.11 21.95
N GLU A 846 -21.89 -34.15 21.14
CA GLU A 846 -21.53 -34.09 19.72
C GLU A 846 -20.05 -33.78 19.51
N GLU A 847 -19.39 -34.50 18.60
CA GLU A 847 -18.01 -34.22 18.20
C GLU A 847 -17.91 -32.95 17.34
N GLY A 848 -16.97 -32.07 17.66
CA GLY A 848 -16.74 -30.85 16.88
C GLY A 848 -15.50 -30.08 17.29
N ALA A 849 -15.30 -28.90 16.68
CA ALA A 849 -14.11 -28.07 16.86
C ALA A 849 -13.97 -27.45 18.28
N SER A 850 -15.02 -27.53 19.10
CA SER A 850 -15.01 -27.08 20.50
C SER A 850 -15.92 -27.97 21.34
N GLY A 851 -15.45 -28.34 22.51
CA GLY A 851 -16.23 -28.99 23.56
C GLY A 851 -17.40 -28.12 24.04
N PRO A 852 -18.39 -28.74 24.70
CA PRO A 852 -19.65 -28.08 25.04
C PRO A 852 -19.49 -26.91 26.04
N PHE A 853 -18.42 -26.87 26.83
CA PHE A 853 -18.16 -25.85 27.88
C PHE A 853 -16.88 -25.03 27.61
N ASP A 854 -16.36 -25.09 26.39
CA ASP A 854 -15.12 -24.42 26.03
C ASP A 854 -15.29 -22.90 25.95
N TYR A 855 -14.23 -22.13 26.15
CA TYR A 855 -14.14 -20.71 25.83
C TYR A 855 -12.89 -20.42 25.00
N MET A 856 -12.96 -19.37 24.18
CA MET A 856 -11.84 -18.95 23.34
C MET A 856 -11.13 -17.75 23.96
N TYR A 857 -9.82 -17.83 24.14
CA TYR A 857 -8.96 -16.72 24.56
C TYR A 857 -7.72 -16.64 23.66
N ARG A 858 -7.11 -15.45 23.50
CA ARG A 858 -5.96 -15.28 22.60
C ARG A 858 -4.67 -15.05 23.37
N ILE A 859 -3.66 -15.84 23.03
CA ILE A 859 -2.25 -15.57 23.36
C ILE A 859 -1.55 -15.30 22.02
N ASN A 860 -0.82 -14.19 21.91
CA ASN A 860 0.01 -13.87 20.73
C ASN A 860 -0.72 -13.99 19.38
N MET A 861 -1.94 -13.43 19.29
CA MET A 861 -2.81 -13.48 18.09
C MET A 861 -3.32 -14.87 17.65
N ALA A 862 -2.85 -15.97 18.25
CA ALA A 862 -3.39 -17.31 18.02
C ALA A 862 -4.60 -17.57 18.94
N PRO A 863 -5.72 -18.09 18.42
CA PRO A 863 -6.85 -18.52 19.24
C PRO A 863 -6.49 -19.81 19.99
N TYR A 864 -6.69 -19.81 21.30
CA TYR A 864 -6.62 -21.00 22.16
C TYR A 864 -8.00 -21.30 22.72
N ILE A 865 -8.30 -22.58 22.83
CA ILE A 865 -9.54 -23.10 23.42
C ILE A 865 -9.18 -23.62 24.82
N ALA A 866 -9.94 -23.21 25.83
CA ALA A 866 -9.82 -23.71 27.21
C ALA A 866 -11.19 -23.94 27.84
N ILE A 867 -11.23 -24.64 28.97
CA ILE A 867 -12.45 -24.93 29.71
C ILE A 867 -12.62 -23.94 30.86
N ILE A 868 -13.86 -23.54 31.14
CA ILE A 868 -14.21 -22.58 32.20
C ILE A 868 -13.60 -23.00 33.54
N ASP A 869 -12.75 -22.14 34.11
CA ASP A 869 -12.11 -22.40 35.40
C ASP A 869 -13.12 -22.27 36.55
N GLY A 870 -13.24 -23.33 37.36
CA GLY A 870 -14.15 -23.38 38.52
C GLY A 870 -15.54 -23.96 38.24
N LEU A 871 -15.84 -24.40 37.01
CA LEU A 871 -17.10 -25.05 36.67
C LEU A 871 -17.30 -26.38 37.44
N ALA A 872 -18.39 -26.50 38.19
CA ALA A 872 -18.75 -27.71 38.92
C ALA A 872 -19.82 -28.53 38.18
N LEU A 873 -19.52 -29.79 37.88
CA LEU A 873 -20.49 -30.75 37.33
C LEU A 873 -21.00 -31.68 38.45
N TYR A 874 -22.30 -31.61 38.74
CA TYR A 874 -22.97 -32.43 39.75
C TYR A 874 -23.73 -33.59 39.08
N VAL A 875 -23.38 -34.82 39.45
CA VAL A 875 -23.93 -36.06 38.87
C VAL A 875 -24.36 -37.05 39.97
N PRO A 876 -25.26 -38.01 39.69
CA PRO A 876 -25.68 -39.00 40.67
C PRO A 876 -24.51 -39.89 41.11
N GLU A 877 -24.52 -40.30 42.38
CA GLU A 877 -23.42 -41.04 43.03
C GLU A 877 -22.97 -42.30 42.25
N ASN A 878 -23.92 -43.04 41.66
CA ASN A 878 -23.63 -44.27 40.92
C ASN A 878 -23.21 -44.06 39.46
N SER A 879 -23.22 -42.81 38.97
CA SER A 879 -23.04 -42.49 37.55
C SER A 879 -21.76 -41.71 37.26
N PHE A 880 -20.95 -41.43 38.29
CA PHE A 880 -19.73 -40.63 38.16
C PHE A 880 -18.80 -41.09 37.03
N GLY A 881 -18.50 -42.39 36.97
CA GLY A 881 -17.58 -42.93 35.95
C GLY A 881 -18.09 -42.79 34.51
N GLU A 882 -19.41 -42.84 34.32
CA GLU A 882 -20.03 -42.70 32.99
C GLU A 882 -19.95 -41.25 32.50
N TYR A 883 -20.33 -40.29 33.36
CA TYR A 883 -20.23 -38.86 33.06
C TYR A 883 -18.77 -38.41 32.89
N TYR A 884 -17.87 -38.93 33.72
CA TYR A 884 -16.43 -38.67 33.60
C TYR A 884 -15.92 -39.08 32.21
N GLY A 885 -16.21 -40.31 31.76
CA GLY A 885 -15.75 -40.79 30.45
C GLY A 885 -16.27 -39.95 29.27
N VAL A 886 -17.53 -39.50 29.34
CA VAL A 886 -18.13 -38.66 28.29
C VAL A 886 -17.49 -37.28 28.22
N PHE A 887 -17.32 -36.59 29.34
CA PHE A 887 -16.76 -35.23 29.32
C PHE A 887 -15.23 -35.20 29.24
N TYR A 888 -14.53 -36.30 29.56
CA TYR A 888 -13.08 -36.43 29.43
C TYR A 888 -12.63 -36.43 27.95
N ASN A 889 -13.24 -37.26 27.11
CA ASN A 889 -12.81 -37.48 25.72
C ASN A 889 -13.13 -36.32 24.76
N HIS A 890 -13.94 -35.34 25.17
CA HIS A 890 -14.41 -34.24 24.31
C HIS A 890 -13.80 -32.88 24.69
N THR A 891 -12.65 -32.88 25.38
CA THR A 891 -11.88 -31.68 25.72
C THR A 891 -10.66 -31.56 24.81
N SER A 892 -10.35 -30.34 24.34
CA SER A 892 -9.25 -30.13 23.38
C SER A 892 -7.91 -30.54 23.99
N ASP A 893 -7.07 -31.23 23.21
CA ASP A 893 -5.77 -31.86 23.54
C ASP A 893 -4.69 -30.98 24.21
N SER A 894 -4.99 -29.76 24.66
CA SER A 894 -3.97 -28.78 25.08
C SER A 894 -3.83 -28.52 26.58
N TYR A 895 -4.80 -28.86 27.45
CA TYR A 895 -4.66 -28.69 28.90
C TYR A 895 -5.50 -29.69 29.68
N ASP A 896 -4.87 -30.42 30.61
CA ASP A 896 -5.54 -31.27 31.60
C ASP A 896 -6.64 -30.45 32.31
N LEU A 897 -7.89 -30.91 32.25
CA LEU A 897 -8.89 -30.53 33.23
C LEU A 897 -8.27 -30.77 34.62
N ASP A 898 -8.37 -29.80 35.52
CA ASP A 898 -8.17 -30.09 36.94
C ASP A 898 -9.34 -30.96 37.39
N TYR A 899 -9.20 -32.28 37.24
CA TYR A 899 -10.22 -33.31 37.44
C TYR A 899 -10.72 -33.41 38.89
N SER A 900 -10.22 -32.57 39.79
CA SER A 900 -10.77 -32.33 41.12
C SER A 900 -12.18 -31.68 41.12
N LYS A 901 -12.71 -31.28 39.95
CA LYS A 901 -13.90 -30.40 39.82
C LYS A 901 -15.21 -31.08 39.33
N ILE A 902 -15.21 -32.35 38.89
CA ILE A 902 -16.46 -33.13 38.77
C ILE A 902 -16.83 -33.60 40.17
N ILE A 903 -17.92 -33.07 40.73
CA ILE A 903 -18.36 -33.38 42.09
C ILE A 903 -19.41 -34.49 42.01
N GLY A 904 -18.99 -35.73 42.15
CA GLY A 904 -19.90 -36.85 42.40
C GLY A 904 -20.44 -36.80 43.84
N GLY A 905 -21.66 -37.33 44.06
CA GLY A 905 -22.04 -37.80 45.40
C GLY A 905 -23.33 -37.27 46.03
N TYR A 906 -24.37 -36.91 45.27
CA TYR A 906 -25.69 -36.79 45.87
C TYR A 906 -26.49 -38.10 45.83
N SER A 907 -27.04 -38.49 46.98
CA SER A 907 -27.93 -39.64 47.16
C SER A 907 -29.40 -39.32 46.89
N ALA A 908 -29.77 -38.03 46.89
CA ALA A 908 -31.10 -37.56 46.49
C ALA A 908 -31.03 -36.10 46.00
N PHE A 909 -31.75 -35.76 44.93
CA PHE A 909 -31.87 -34.40 44.40
C PHE A 909 -33.36 -34.07 44.23
N SER A 910 -33.85 -33.03 44.90
CA SER A 910 -35.27 -32.65 44.86
C SER A 910 -35.48 -31.14 44.88
N PHE A 911 -36.46 -30.65 44.12
CA PHE A 911 -36.83 -29.24 44.12
C PHE A 911 -37.93 -28.97 45.14
N ASP A 912 -37.66 -28.10 46.10
CA ASP A 912 -38.70 -27.58 47.00
C ASP A 912 -39.49 -26.49 46.28
N GLN A 913 -40.70 -26.84 45.80
CA GLN A 913 -41.59 -25.90 45.11
C GLN A 913 -41.99 -24.67 45.95
N SER A 914 -41.92 -24.75 47.28
CA SER A 914 -42.31 -23.66 48.18
C SER A 914 -41.17 -22.68 48.44
N ALA A 915 -39.93 -23.17 48.45
CA ALA A 915 -38.71 -22.35 48.61
C ALA A 915 -38.12 -21.91 47.25
N GLN A 916 -38.52 -22.54 46.14
CA GLN A 916 -37.87 -22.42 44.84
C GLN A 916 -36.37 -22.80 44.86
N GLU A 917 -36.00 -23.70 45.77
CA GLU A 917 -34.61 -24.12 45.97
C GLU A 917 -34.46 -25.62 45.69
N TRP A 918 -33.34 -26.00 45.07
CA TRP A 918 -32.95 -27.40 44.93
C TRP A 918 -32.24 -27.87 46.19
N THR A 919 -32.78 -28.91 46.81
CA THR A 919 -32.13 -29.63 47.92
C THR A 919 -31.44 -30.87 47.38
N ALA A 920 -30.11 -30.90 47.45
CA ALA A 920 -29.32 -32.11 47.24
C ALA A 920 -29.00 -32.73 48.61
N THR A 921 -29.38 -33.98 48.82
CA THR A 921 -28.87 -34.79 49.92
C THR A 921 -27.57 -35.41 49.45
N VAL A 922 -26.46 -34.88 49.92
CA VAL A 922 -25.12 -35.41 49.66
C VAL A 922 -24.84 -36.51 50.68
N THR A 923 -24.33 -37.66 50.25
CA THR A 923 -24.02 -38.79 51.14
C THR A 923 -23.03 -38.28 52.21
N GLU A 924 -23.25 -38.59 53.50
CA GLU A 924 -22.50 -38.00 54.64
C GLU A 924 -20.98 -38.03 54.39
N GLY A 925 -20.37 -36.86 54.15
CA GLY A 925 -18.95 -36.75 53.79
C GLY A 925 -18.50 -35.46 53.08
N VAL A 926 -19.42 -34.69 52.48
CA VAL A 926 -19.14 -33.35 51.90
C VAL A 926 -20.12 -32.34 52.49
N PHE A 927 -19.64 -31.38 53.28
CA PHE A 927 -20.50 -30.30 53.80
C PHE A 927 -20.43 -29.05 52.91
N ARG A 928 -21.60 -28.48 52.59
CA ARG A 928 -21.76 -27.05 52.27
C ARG A 928 -21.68 -26.25 53.57
N ARG A 929 -20.82 -25.23 53.64
CA ARG A 929 -21.00 -24.17 54.65
C ARG A 929 -21.10 -22.82 53.93
N VAL A 930 -22.30 -22.25 53.91
CA VAL A 930 -22.53 -20.88 53.46
C VAL A 930 -21.95 -19.96 54.53
N ASN A 931 -20.98 -19.13 54.15
CA ASN A 931 -20.55 -18.04 55.02
C ASN A 931 -21.67 -16.98 55.04
N GLU A 932 -22.41 -16.91 56.16
CA GLU A 932 -23.59 -16.03 56.34
C GLU A 932 -23.30 -14.53 56.15
N THR A 933 -22.03 -14.13 56.02
CA THR A 933 -21.62 -12.72 55.86
C THR A 933 -21.24 -12.36 54.42
N THR A 934 -20.79 -13.33 53.61
CA THR A 934 -20.21 -13.08 52.27
C THR A 934 -20.88 -13.86 51.14
N GLY A 935 -21.68 -14.89 51.43
CA GLY A 935 -22.36 -15.69 50.42
C GLY A 935 -21.47 -16.67 49.64
N VAL A 936 -20.16 -16.71 49.90
CA VAL A 936 -19.20 -17.58 49.20
C VAL A 936 -19.32 -19.03 49.71
N VAL A 937 -19.32 -19.99 48.77
CA VAL A 937 -19.37 -21.43 49.01
C VAL A 937 -17.94 -22.00 49.02
N GLU A 938 -17.55 -22.66 50.11
CA GLU A 938 -16.26 -23.35 50.23
C GLU A 938 -16.47 -24.86 50.40
N LEU A 939 -15.72 -25.67 49.65
CA LEU A 939 -15.71 -27.14 49.71
C LEU A 939 -14.57 -27.62 50.62
N VAL A 940 -14.84 -28.52 51.57
CA VAL A 940 -13.82 -29.13 52.45
C VAL A 940 -13.93 -30.66 52.38
N PRO A 941 -12.88 -31.39 51.95
CA PRO A 941 -12.85 -32.86 51.98
C PRO A 941 -12.57 -33.40 53.39
N VAL A 942 -13.14 -34.56 53.75
CA VAL A 942 -12.82 -35.31 54.98
C VAL A 942 -12.22 -36.66 54.64
N GLU A 943 -11.13 -36.98 55.35
CA GLU A 943 -10.28 -38.18 55.25
C GLU A 943 -11.06 -39.51 55.25
N THR A 944 -10.95 -40.31 54.17
CA THR A 944 -11.24 -41.75 54.17
C THR A 944 -10.17 -42.54 53.41
N GLU A 945 -9.59 -43.57 54.06
CA GLU A 945 -8.52 -44.42 53.50
C GLU A 945 -9.07 -45.45 52.47
N HIS A 946 -8.33 -45.63 51.36
CA HIS A 946 -8.48 -46.74 50.41
C HIS A 946 -7.31 -47.73 50.56
N THR A 947 -7.53 -49.02 50.27
CA THR A 947 -6.45 -50.04 50.18
C THR A 947 -6.39 -50.62 48.76
N TYR A 948 -5.25 -50.46 48.09
CA TYR A 948 -5.03 -50.94 46.73
C TYR A 948 -4.07 -52.13 46.72
N ILE A 949 -4.44 -53.19 45.99
CA ILE A 949 -3.63 -54.40 45.82
C ILE A 949 -3.08 -54.43 44.39
N PHE A 950 -1.77 -54.24 44.22
CA PHE A 950 -1.11 -54.21 42.91
C PHE A 950 -0.54 -55.59 42.54
N MET A 951 -0.90 -56.11 41.37
CA MET A 951 -0.57 -57.47 40.90
C MET A 951 0.24 -57.44 39.59
N ASP A 952 1.47 -57.96 39.58
CA ASP A 952 2.27 -58.18 38.35
C ASP A 952 2.59 -59.66 38.17
N GLY A 953 1.97 -60.32 37.18
CA GLY A 953 2.26 -61.73 36.87
C GLY A 953 2.02 -62.70 38.02
N GLY A 954 1.09 -62.38 38.93
CA GLY A 954 0.80 -63.16 40.14
C GLY A 954 1.66 -62.81 41.35
N VAL A 955 2.45 -61.73 41.30
CA VAL A 955 3.17 -61.17 42.46
C VAL A 955 2.43 -59.92 42.96
N GLU A 956 2.09 -59.93 44.24
CA GLU A 956 1.43 -58.82 44.95
C GLU A 956 2.47 -57.84 45.52
N TYR A 957 2.22 -56.54 45.39
CA TYR A 957 3.02 -55.49 46.03
C TYR A 957 2.22 -54.84 47.16
N ASP A 958 2.76 -54.90 48.38
CA ASP A 958 2.21 -54.18 49.54
C ASP A 958 2.63 -52.70 49.46
N VAL A 959 1.66 -51.79 49.22
CA VAL A 959 1.89 -50.34 49.23
C VAL A 959 0.77 -49.67 50.02
N GLU A 960 1.13 -48.97 51.11
CA GLU A 960 0.24 -48.02 51.78
C GLU A 960 0.34 -46.67 51.06
N ILE A 961 -0.76 -46.21 50.44
CA ILE A 961 -0.82 -44.91 49.76
C ILE A 961 -1.45 -43.89 50.71
N PRO A 962 -0.76 -42.79 51.09
CA PRO A 962 -1.32 -41.74 51.93
C PRO A 962 -2.46 -40.98 51.24
N LEU A 963 -3.43 -40.52 52.03
CA LEU A 963 -4.54 -39.69 51.57
C LEU A 963 -4.05 -38.43 50.82
N GLY A 964 -4.46 -38.27 49.57
CA GLY A 964 -4.21 -37.07 48.75
C GLY A 964 -2.90 -37.06 47.96
N ALA A 965 -2.09 -38.12 47.99
CA ALA A 965 -0.89 -38.23 47.16
C ALA A 965 -1.23 -38.92 45.82
N ILE A 966 -1.28 -38.15 44.73
CA ILE A 966 -1.08 -38.70 43.39
C ILE A 966 0.11 -37.95 42.78
N ALA A 967 1.32 -38.43 43.09
CA ALA A 967 2.44 -38.27 42.19
C ALA A 967 2.71 -39.65 41.58
N VAL A 968 2.88 -39.71 40.25
CA VAL A 968 3.27 -40.91 39.50
C VAL A 968 4.51 -41.59 40.13
N ASP A 969 5.31 -40.82 40.89
CA ASP A 969 6.51 -41.23 41.61
C ASP A 969 6.27 -42.20 42.79
N GLU A 970 5.05 -42.31 43.32
CA GLU A 970 4.74 -43.21 44.46
C GLU A 970 4.11 -44.55 44.03
N MET A 971 3.83 -44.76 42.74
CA MET A 971 3.33 -46.04 42.25
C MET A 971 4.44 -47.11 42.28
N PRO A 972 4.16 -48.35 42.70
CA PRO A 972 5.16 -49.41 42.64
C PRO A 972 5.59 -49.64 41.18
N VAL A 973 6.89 -49.54 40.90
CA VAL A 973 7.44 -49.84 39.57
C VAL A 973 7.65 -51.35 39.47
N PRO A 974 6.94 -52.06 38.58
CA PRO A 974 7.08 -53.51 38.48
C PRO A 974 8.43 -53.88 37.85
N ARG A 975 9.01 -55.02 38.23
CA ARG A 975 10.36 -55.42 37.77
C ARG A 975 10.39 -55.55 36.24
N SER A 976 11.30 -54.84 35.58
CA SER A 976 11.43 -54.82 34.11
C SER A 976 11.38 -56.23 33.52
N ARG A 977 10.42 -56.50 32.62
CA ARG A 977 10.40 -57.73 31.81
C ARG A 977 11.26 -57.54 30.57
N GLN A 978 12.22 -58.44 30.36
CA GLN A 978 13.19 -58.33 29.26
C GLN A 978 12.45 -58.37 27.90
N GLY A 979 12.45 -57.25 27.17
CA GLY A 979 11.80 -57.13 25.87
C GLY A 979 10.32 -56.69 25.90
N SER A 980 9.85 -56.07 26.98
CA SER A 980 8.48 -55.51 27.04
C SER A 980 8.43 -54.16 27.76
N TYR A 981 7.50 -53.28 27.35
CA TYR A 981 7.26 -51.97 27.93
C TYR A 981 6.03 -52.00 28.86
N PHE A 982 6.12 -51.36 30.02
CA PHE A 982 5.02 -51.22 30.96
C PHE A 982 4.03 -50.17 30.44
N GLN A 983 2.75 -50.53 30.30
CA GLN A 983 1.70 -49.65 29.74
C GLN A 983 0.83 -48.99 30.84
N GLY A 984 0.95 -49.43 32.09
CA GLY A 984 0.16 -48.93 33.22
C GLY A 984 -0.53 -50.02 34.04
N TRP A 985 -1.23 -49.58 35.09
CA TRP A 985 -2.05 -50.42 35.99
C TRP A 985 -3.51 -50.42 35.54
N TYR A 986 -4.17 -51.58 35.56
CA TYR A 986 -5.55 -51.80 35.04
C TYR A 986 -6.40 -52.63 36.01
N TYR A 987 -7.74 -52.48 35.99
CA TYR A 987 -8.63 -53.19 36.93
C TYR A 987 -8.84 -54.69 36.65
N SER A 988 -8.30 -55.24 35.55
CA SER A 988 -8.40 -56.67 35.21
C SER A 988 -7.08 -57.24 34.70
N ASP A 989 -6.88 -58.55 34.82
CA ASP A 989 -5.64 -59.28 34.47
C ASP A 989 -5.41 -59.44 32.96
N GLY A 990 -6.27 -58.84 32.13
CA GLY A 990 -6.17 -58.84 30.67
C GLY A 990 -6.53 -60.17 30.00
N SER A 991 -7.29 -61.07 30.63
CA SER A 991 -7.63 -62.38 30.04
C SER A 991 -8.70 -62.35 28.93
N ASP A 992 -9.42 -61.25 28.71
CA ASP A 992 -10.50 -61.17 27.70
C ASP A 992 -10.09 -60.42 26.42
N THR A 993 -10.35 -61.05 25.27
CA THR A 993 -9.82 -60.72 23.94
C THR A 993 -10.52 -59.55 23.22
N ALA A 994 -10.91 -58.47 23.91
CA ALA A 994 -11.47 -57.27 23.27
C ALA A 994 -10.84 -56.00 23.84
N TRP A 995 -10.14 -55.25 22.98
CA TRP A 995 -9.28 -54.11 23.36
C TRP A 995 -9.99 -52.74 23.30
N GLU A 996 -11.24 -52.69 22.84
CA GLU A 996 -11.98 -51.42 22.71
C GLU A 996 -12.64 -51.05 24.04
N GLY A 997 -12.09 -50.02 24.71
CA GLY A 997 -12.76 -49.33 25.82
C GLY A 997 -12.16 -49.44 27.21
N MET A 998 -10.94 -49.97 27.39
CA MET A 998 -10.28 -49.97 28.71
C MET A 998 -9.31 -48.80 28.86
N SER A 999 -9.56 -47.92 29.85
CA SER A 999 -8.67 -46.80 30.20
C SER A 999 -7.65 -47.21 31.28
N PRO A 1000 -6.43 -46.61 31.31
CA PRO A 1000 -5.53 -46.72 32.45
C PRO A 1000 -6.21 -46.19 33.74
N ILE A 1001 -5.85 -46.74 34.90
CA ILE A 1001 -6.51 -46.36 36.16
C ILE A 1001 -6.20 -44.91 36.54
N VAL A 1002 -7.26 -44.13 36.76
CA VAL A 1002 -7.26 -42.97 37.66
C VAL A 1002 -8.03 -43.40 38.91
N PHE A 1003 -7.42 -43.27 40.08
CA PHE A 1003 -8.01 -43.72 41.35
C PHE A 1003 -9.22 -42.84 41.73
N PRO A 1004 -10.40 -43.43 42.02
CA PRO A 1004 -11.50 -42.63 42.54
C PRO A 1004 -11.14 -42.14 43.94
N LEU A 1005 -11.25 -40.83 44.18
CA LEU A 1005 -10.94 -40.20 45.47
C LEU A 1005 -11.97 -40.50 46.58
N TYR A 1006 -13.10 -41.14 46.26
CA TYR A 1006 -14.18 -41.36 47.22
C TYR A 1006 -14.91 -42.70 47.02
N GLY A 1007 -15.06 -43.47 48.11
CA GLY A 1007 -15.83 -44.73 48.17
C GLY A 1007 -15.28 -45.73 49.21
N LYS A 1008 -16.00 -46.81 49.53
CA LYS A 1008 -15.52 -47.92 50.39
C LYS A 1008 -15.27 -49.20 49.59
N GLY A 1009 -14.05 -49.76 49.64
CA GLY A 1009 -13.74 -51.11 49.14
C GLY A 1009 -12.24 -51.41 48.98
N GLU A 1010 -11.87 -52.69 48.94
CA GLU A 1010 -10.56 -53.18 48.47
C GLU A 1010 -10.58 -53.27 46.94
N ILE A 1011 -9.53 -52.77 46.28
CA ILE A 1011 -9.42 -52.75 44.82
C ILE A 1011 -8.13 -53.46 44.39
N THR A 1012 -8.25 -54.50 43.56
CA THR A 1012 -7.11 -55.19 42.96
C THR A 1012 -6.84 -54.69 41.54
N VAL A 1013 -5.59 -54.34 41.24
CA VAL A 1013 -5.16 -53.77 39.95
C VAL A 1013 -3.96 -54.54 39.39
N TYR A 1014 -3.88 -54.71 38.08
CA TYR A 1014 -2.94 -55.59 37.39
C TYR A 1014 -2.01 -54.80 36.45
N ALA A 1015 -0.71 -55.13 36.47
CA ALA A 1015 0.30 -54.55 35.60
C ALA A 1015 0.21 -55.12 34.18
N ARG A 1016 0.23 -54.24 33.17
CA ARG A 1016 0.24 -54.65 31.75
C ARG A 1016 1.56 -54.36 31.05
N TRP A 1017 1.99 -55.30 30.23
CA TRP A 1017 3.24 -55.26 29.47
C TRP A 1017 3.01 -55.56 27.98
N GLU A 1018 3.67 -54.83 27.09
CA GLU A 1018 3.62 -55.07 25.64
C GLU A 1018 5.01 -55.26 25.01
N SER A 1019 5.08 -56.04 23.91
CA SER A 1019 6.34 -56.41 23.26
C SER A 1019 6.82 -55.46 22.15
N GLU A 1020 5.99 -54.55 21.64
CA GLU A 1020 6.34 -53.60 20.58
C GLU A 1020 5.90 -52.16 20.90
N ARG A 1021 6.67 -51.18 20.41
CA ARG A 1021 6.51 -49.75 20.67
C ARG A 1021 5.49 -49.16 19.68
N LEU A 1022 4.31 -48.77 20.12
CA LEU A 1022 3.39 -47.98 19.29
C LEU A 1022 3.80 -46.50 19.36
N ILE A 1023 4.38 -45.98 18.27
CA ILE A 1023 4.51 -44.54 18.04
C ILE A 1023 3.38 -44.18 17.08
N GLN A 1024 2.34 -43.51 17.59
CA GLN A 1024 1.40 -42.77 16.75
C GLN A 1024 1.67 -41.27 16.94
N ASN A 1025 1.73 -40.55 15.82
CA ASN A 1025 1.71 -39.08 15.74
C ASN A 1025 2.89 -38.29 16.31
N GLY A 1026 4.11 -38.84 16.27
CA GLY A 1026 5.32 -37.98 16.29
C GLY A 1026 5.60 -37.20 17.58
N GLU A 1027 4.91 -37.52 18.69
CA GLU A 1027 5.22 -36.95 19.99
C GLU A 1027 6.44 -37.63 20.63
N SER A 1028 7.32 -36.81 21.21
CA SER A 1028 8.48 -37.26 21.97
C SER A 1028 8.04 -37.85 23.31
N PRO A 1029 8.65 -38.93 23.82
CA PRO A 1029 8.35 -39.42 25.16
C PRO A 1029 8.73 -38.36 26.21
N VAL A 1030 7.84 -38.20 27.20
CA VAL A 1030 8.06 -37.39 28.41
C VAL A 1030 9.28 -37.97 29.15
N TYR A 1031 10.37 -37.19 29.23
CA TYR A 1031 11.49 -37.46 30.13
C TYR A 1031 11.13 -36.90 31.51
N GLY A 1032 11.30 -37.71 32.56
CA GLY A 1032 11.14 -37.24 33.93
C GLY A 1032 12.24 -36.24 34.31
N TYR A 1033 11.86 -35.13 34.94
CA TYR A 1033 12.77 -34.15 35.53
C TYR A 1033 12.79 -34.32 37.06
N GLU A 1034 13.96 -34.29 37.70
CA GLU A 1034 14.06 -34.02 39.15
C GLU A 1034 14.13 -32.49 39.33
N ILE A 1035 12.98 -31.86 39.59
CA ILE A 1035 12.89 -30.47 40.04
C ILE A 1035 12.28 -30.52 41.43
N SER A 1036 12.97 -29.99 42.46
CA SER A 1036 12.43 -30.06 43.83
C SER A 1036 11.28 -29.08 44.07
N GLU A 1037 11.15 -27.99 43.30
CA GLU A 1037 9.96 -27.12 43.22
C GLU A 1037 9.89 -26.45 41.83
N THR A 1038 8.74 -26.49 41.16
CA THR A 1038 8.51 -25.94 39.82
C THR A 1038 8.61 -24.41 39.80
N PRO A 1039 9.31 -23.79 38.83
CA PRO A 1039 9.36 -22.33 38.72
C PRO A 1039 8.00 -21.75 38.30
N GLU A 1040 7.64 -20.57 38.84
CA GLU A 1040 6.33 -19.94 38.59
C GLU A 1040 6.15 -19.42 37.14
N THR A 1041 7.22 -19.18 36.36
CA THR A 1041 7.08 -18.73 34.95
C THR A 1041 8.31 -19.05 34.07
N PHE A 1042 8.06 -19.34 32.80
CA PHE A 1042 9.05 -19.57 31.74
C PHE A 1042 8.98 -18.47 30.66
N VAL A 1043 10.14 -17.93 30.23
CA VAL A 1043 10.22 -17.07 29.03
C VAL A 1043 11.36 -17.55 28.14
N MET A 1044 11.05 -17.89 26.89
CA MET A 1044 12.00 -18.34 25.88
C MET A 1044 12.07 -17.29 24.76
N THR A 1045 13.28 -16.95 24.36
CA THR A 1045 13.56 -16.21 23.11
C THR A 1045 14.46 -17.07 22.23
N ASP A 1046 14.62 -16.71 20.95
CA ASP A 1046 15.38 -17.51 19.97
C ASP A 1046 16.86 -17.81 20.34
N SER A 1047 17.41 -17.23 21.41
CA SER A 1047 18.82 -17.46 21.81
C SER A 1047 19.10 -17.47 23.32
N LEU A 1048 18.12 -17.14 24.19
CA LEU A 1048 18.32 -17.03 25.63
C LEU A 1048 17.10 -17.56 26.40
N LEU A 1049 17.38 -18.27 27.51
CA LEU A 1049 16.42 -18.84 28.45
C LEU A 1049 16.48 -18.08 29.78
N TYR A 1050 15.33 -17.65 30.29
CA TYR A 1050 15.21 -16.89 31.54
C TYR A 1050 14.48 -17.70 32.61
N PHE A 1051 15.07 -17.83 33.80
CA PHE A 1051 14.43 -18.37 35.00
C PHE A 1051 14.12 -17.23 35.95
N VAL A 1052 12.85 -17.05 36.35
CA VAL A 1052 12.43 -16.02 37.30
C VAL A 1052 11.82 -16.70 38.52
N MET A 1053 12.37 -16.41 39.70
CA MET A 1053 11.96 -17.03 40.97
C MET A 1053 11.67 -15.96 42.03
N ASP A 1054 10.64 -16.15 42.84
CA ASP A 1054 10.36 -15.32 44.02
C ASP A 1054 11.39 -15.60 45.12
N ALA A 1055 12.15 -14.58 45.54
CA ALA A 1055 13.19 -14.71 46.56
C ALA A 1055 12.65 -14.75 48.00
N GLY A 1056 11.33 -14.89 48.19
CA GLY A 1056 10.68 -14.92 49.50
C GLY A 1056 11.03 -16.12 50.39
N VAL A 1057 11.71 -17.15 49.87
CA VAL A 1057 12.02 -18.39 50.60
C VAL A 1057 13.53 -18.64 50.62
N SER A 1058 14.09 -18.95 51.79
CA SER A 1058 15.50 -19.37 51.89
C SER A 1058 15.66 -20.79 51.37
N GLY A 1059 16.54 -21.02 50.40
CA GLY A 1059 16.65 -22.30 49.71
C GLY A 1059 17.96 -22.45 48.94
N THR A 1060 18.30 -23.70 48.60
CA THR A 1060 19.42 -24.02 47.71
C THR A 1060 18.85 -24.54 46.39
N TYR A 1061 19.10 -23.80 45.32
CA TYR A 1061 18.59 -24.09 43.99
C TYR A 1061 19.70 -24.66 43.13
N ILE A 1062 19.41 -25.77 42.46
CA ILE A 1062 20.38 -26.53 41.67
C ILE A 1062 19.93 -26.52 40.22
N PHE A 1063 20.81 -26.05 39.33
CA PHE A 1063 20.56 -26.01 37.89
C PHE A 1063 21.66 -26.78 37.15
N ASN A 1064 21.27 -27.61 36.19
CA ASN A 1064 22.19 -28.21 35.24
C ASN A 1064 22.28 -27.30 34.02
N VAL A 1065 23.35 -26.50 33.93
CA VAL A 1065 23.53 -25.47 32.89
C VAL A 1065 24.99 -25.42 32.42
N PRO A 1066 25.27 -24.98 31.19
CA PRO A 1066 26.62 -24.97 30.61
C PRO A 1066 27.56 -24.01 31.35
N GLU A 1067 28.86 -24.35 31.48
CA GLU A 1067 29.89 -23.56 32.18
C GLU A 1067 30.04 -22.10 31.70
N SER A 1068 29.54 -21.76 30.50
CA SER A 1068 29.59 -20.41 29.92
C SER A 1068 28.42 -19.48 30.31
N SER A 1069 27.53 -19.93 31.20
CA SER A 1069 26.34 -19.17 31.60
C SER A 1069 26.69 -17.98 32.51
N THR A 1070 26.03 -16.83 32.32
CA THR A 1070 26.29 -15.60 33.09
C THR A 1070 25.12 -15.30 34.03
N LEU A 1071 25.39 -15.30 35.34
CA LEU A 1071 24.39 -15.04 36.37
C LEU A 1071 24.25 -13.54 36.65
N PHE A 1072 23.03 -13.02 36.62
CA PHE A 1072 22.69 -11.68 37.11
C PHE A 1072 21.75 -11.79 38.32
N ILE A 1073 21.81 -10.84 39.25
CA ILE A 1073 20.91 -10.77 40.39
C ILE A 1073 20.42 -9.33 40.45
N LEU A 1074 19.13 -9.11 40.23
CA LEU A 1074 18.54 -7.78 40.06
C LEU A 1074 17.28 -7.65 40.91
N ASP A 1075 17.09 -6.49 41.52
CA ASP A 1075 15.88 -6.16 42.28
C ASP A 1075 14.77 -5.64 41.35
N TYR A 1076 13.50 -5.76 41.76
CA TYR A 1076 12.30 -5.42 40.97
C TYR A 1076 12.36 -4.00 40.38
N ASP A 1077 12.85 -3.03 41.16
CA ASP A 1077 12.98 -1.63 40.75
C ASP A 1077 14.07 -1.39 39.69
N VAL A 1078 15.06 -2.28 39.58
CA VAL A 1078 16.13 -2.18 38.57
C VAL A 1078 15.67 -2.70 37.22
N PHE A 1079 14.85 -3.76 37.20
CA PHE A 1079 14.24 -4.32 35.98
C PHE A 1079 13.35 -3.27 35.26
N TYR A 1080 12.65 -2.42 36.03
CA TYR A 1080 11.81 -1.33 35.54
C TYR A 1080 12.53 0.00 35.26
N SER A 1081 13.84 0.12 35.55
CA SER A 1081 14.59 1.39 35.46
C SER A 1081 15.04 1.80 34.03
N GLY A 1082 14.57 1.10 32.99
CA GLY A 1082 14.69 1.52 31.59
C GLY A 1082 15.83 0.88 30.79
N VAL A 1083 16.57 -0.08 31.34
CA VAL A 1083 17.59 -0.84 30.58
C VAL A 1083 16.96 -1.88 29.63
N PHE A 1084 15.70 -2.29 29.88
CA PHE A 1084 14.98 -3.32 29.11
C PHE A 1084 13.72 -2.80 28.37
N ASN A 1085 13.55 -1.48 28.22
CA ASN A 1085 12.34 -0.86 27.65
C ASN A 1085 12.07 -1.15 26.16
N ASN A 1086 13.00 -1.77 25.43
CA ASN A 1086 12.81 -2.09 24.00
C ASN A 1086 12.05 -3.41 23.76
N LEU A 1087 11.42 -3.99 24.78
CA LEU A 1087 10.70 -5.28 24.74
C LEU A 1087 9.19 -5.16 25.00
N MET A 1088 8.58 -3.96 24.91
CA MET A 1088 7.15 -3.75 25.19
C MET A 1088 6.34 -3.44 23.91
N ASP A 1089 5.41 -4.34 23.54
CA ASP A 1089 4.41 -4.13 22.48
C ASP A 1089 3.02 -3.72 23.01
N TYR A 1090 2.25 -3.07 22.14
CA TYR A 1090 0.87 -2.59 22.37
C TYR A 1090 -0.15 -3.39 21.54
N ASP A 1091 -1.40 -3.49 22.00
CA ASP A 1091 -2.50 -4.10 21.23
C ASP A 1091 -3.07 -3.16 20.13
N MET A 1092 -3.99 -3.67 19.30
CA MET A 1092 -4.62 -2.92 18.19
C MET A 1092 -5.52 -1.75 18.62
N TYR A 1093 -5.78 -1.58 19.91
CA TYR A 1093 -6.52 -0.46 20.48
C TYR A 1093 -5.59 0.51 21.25
N GLY A 1094 -4.27 0.28 21.23
CA GLY A 1094 -3.27 1.15 21.83
C GLY A 1094 -3.01 0.92 23.32
N ASN A 1095 -3.34 -0.25 23.88
CA ASN A 1095 -3.04 -0.58 25.29
C ASN A 1095 -1.73 -1.37 25.43
N PRO A 1096 -0.86 -1.04 26.42
CA PRO A 1096 0.39 -1.76 26.65
C PRO A 1096 0.15 -3.13 27.33
N LEU A 1097 0.76 -4.19 26.80
CA LEU A 1097 0.35 -5.59 27.05
C LEU A 1097 0.99 -6.34 28.24
N ASN A 1098 1.97 -5.81 28.97
CA ASN A 1098 2.68 -6.58 30.02
C ASN A 1098 2.65 -5.93 31.41
N ARG A 1099 1.51 -6.00 32.11
CA ARG A 1099 1.40 -5.64 33.53
C ARG A 1099 0.97 -6.79 34.47
N ALA A 1100 0.74 -7.99 33.97
CA ALA A 1100 -0.03 -8.99 34.72
C ALA A 1100 0.76 -9.88 35.70
N TYR A 1101 2.09 -9.98 35.63
CA TYR A 1101 2.80 -11.10 36.30
C TYR A 1101 3.89 -10.75 37.33
N LEU A 1102 4.23 -9.47 37.57
CA LEU A 1102 5.16 -9.10 38.65
C LEU A 1102 4.47 -8.15 39.65
N ARG A 1103 4.56 -8.43 40.96
CA ARG A 1103 3.89 -7.64 42.01
C ARG A 1103 4.88 -6.65 42.64
N GLU A 1104 4.46 -5.39 42.76
CA GLU A 1104 5.21 -4.33 43.43
C GLU A 1104 5.56 -4.74 44.88
N GLY A 1105 6.84 -4.69 45.25
CA GLY A 1105 7.32 -4.99 46.61
C GLY A 1105 7.83 -6.42 46.87
N LYS A 1106 8.01 -7.25 45.83
CA LYS A 1106 8.69 -8.57 45.92
C LYS A 1106 10.09 -8.54 45.28
N THR A 1107 11.03 -9.31 45.84
CA THR A 1107 12.39 -9.48 45.31
C THR A 1107 12.44 -10.77 44.49
N TYR A 1108 13.06 -10.73 43.30
CA TYR A 1108 13.12 -11.88 42.39
C TYR A 1108 14.59 -12.25 42.07
N ILE A 1109 14.87 -13.53 41.87
CA ILE A 1109 16.16 -14.02 41.36
C ILE A 1109 15.95 -14.39 39.89
N ILE A 1110 16.77 -13.83 38.98
CA ILE A 1110 16.67 -14.07 37.54
C ILE A 1110 17.96 -14.73 37.01
N VAL A 1111 17.87 -15.97 36.53
CA VAL A 1111 19.01 -16.68 35.92
C VAL A 1111 18.85 -16.64 34.39
N VAL A 1112 19.89 -16.20 33.68
CA VAL A 1112 19.90 -16.14 32.21
C VAL A 1112 20.86 -17.20 31.68
N VAL A 1113 20.36 -18.07 30.80
CA VAL A 1113 21.12 -19.18 30.21
C VAL A 1113 21.10 -19.07 28.70
N ASP A 1114 22.25 -19.23 28.06
CA ASP A 1114 22.35 -19.30 26.60
C ASP A 1114 21.85 -20.67 26.13
N ALA A 1115 20.74 -20.66 25.37
CA ALA A 1115 20.05 -21.88 24.97
C ALA A 1115 20.77 -22.63 23.83
N THR A 1116 21.85 -22.07 23.28
CA THR A 1116 22.49 -22.60 22.05
C THR A 1116 23.57 -23.67 22.30
N VAL A 1117 23.90 -24.01 23.54
CA VAL A 1117 24.94 -25.02 23.87
C VAL A 1117 24.49 -25.91 25.03
N PHE A 1118 23.83 -27.04 24.79
CA PHE A 1118 23.49 -28.02 25.85
C PHE A 1118 24.51 -29.18 25.90
N ASN A 1119 25.09 -29.44 27.08
CA ASN A 1119 25.84 -30.66 27.41
C ASN A 1119 25.60 -30.99 28.90
N ASP A 1120 25.40 -32.27 29.23
CA ASP A 1120 24.86 -32.76 30.51
C ASP A 1120 25.79 -32.65 31.75
N ASP A 1121 26.95 -32.01 31.67
CA ASP A 1121 28.05 -32.22 32.64
C ASP A 1121 28.38 -31.06 33.60
N ALA A 1122 27.61 -29.96 33.64
CA ALA A 1122 27.88 -28.83 34.56
C ALA A 1122 26.68 -28.48 35.45
N ARG A 1123 26.94 -28.38 36.77
CA ARG A 1123 25.96 -28.13 37.83
C ARG A 1123 26.29 -26.81 38.53
N ILE A 1124 25.36 -25.88 38.54
CA ILE A 1124 25.44 -24.63 39.31
C ILE A 1124 24.50 -24.75 40.50
N GLU A 1125 25.02 -24.50 41.69
CA GLU A 1125 24.29 -24.53 42.95
C GLU A 1125 24.27 -23.13 43.55
N ILE A 1126 23.08 -22.56 43.74
CA ILE A 1126 22.88 -21.21 44.27
C ILE A 1126 22.15 -21.34 45.60
N SER A 1127 22.86 -21.05 46.69
CA SER A 1127 22.27 -20.98 48.03
C SER A 1127 21.85 -19.54 48.33
N TYR A 1128 20.57 -19.32 48.58
CA TYR A 1128 20.03 -18.01 48.92
C TYR A 1128 19.44 -18.02 50.33
N THR A 1129 19.82 -17.06 51.17
CA THR A 1129 19.25 -16.92 52.52
C THR A 1129 18.44 -15.62 52.62
N ALA A 1130 17.13 -15.74 52.76
CA ALA A 1130 16.24 -14.58 52.91
C ALA A 1130 16.51 -13.86 54.26
N PRO A 1131 16.55 -12.52 54.30
CA PRO A 1131 16.77 -11.79 55.55
C PRO A 1131 15.66 -12.07 56.58
N ALA A 1132 16.06 -12.30 57.84
CA ALA A 1132 15.12 -12.61 58.92
C ALA A 1132 14.26 -11.39 59.29
N GLY A 1133 13.08 -11.30 58.68
CA GLY A 1133 12.05 -10.31 59.00
C GLY A 1133 11.24 -9.97 57.76
N GLY A 1134 10.05 -10.55 57.62
CA GLY A 1134 9.10 -10.33 56.51
C GLY A 1134 8.50 -8.92 56.46
N ALA A 1135 9.34 -7.90 56.33
CA ALA A 1135 8.94 -6.54 56.04
C ALA A 1135 9.68 -6.08 54.78
N ALA A 1136 9.06 -6.26 53.63
CA ALA A 1136 9.35 -5.38 52.50
C ALA A 1136 9.13 -3.94 52.99
N ALA A 1137 10.19 -3.15 52.90
CA ALA A 1137 10.24 -1.78 53.36
C ALA A 1137 9.16 -0.95 52.66
N SER A 1138 8.13 -0.55 53.40
CA SER A 1138 7.18 0.46 52.96
C SER A 1138 7.79 1.86 53.17
N ALA A 1139 8.50 2.37 52.16
CA ALA A 1139 8.93 3.76 51.98
C ALA A 1139 9.57 3.87 50.57
N LEU A 1140 9.15 4.68 49.60
CA LEU A 1140 8.60 6.04 49.59
C LEU A 1140 7.98 6.32 48.21
N ALA A 1141 6.94 7.16 48.19
CA ALA A 1141 6.30 7.67 46.99
C ALA A 1141 7.03 8.90 46.39
N GLN A 1142 6.93 8.98 45.05
CA GLN A 1142 6.86 10.17 44.19
C GLN A 1142 8.05 11.11 43.96
N ASN A 1143 8.21 11.39 42.65
CA ASN A 1143 8.78 12.56 41.95
C ASN A 1143 10.30 12.66 41.72
N GLY A 1144 10.65 12.61 40.43
CA GLY A 1144 11.62 13.53 39.83
C GLY A 1144 13.07 13.06 39.76
N SER A 1145 13.49 12.68 38.55
CA SER A 1145 14.84 12.87 37.97
C SER A 1145 16.06 12.77 38.90
N ALA A 1146 16.70 11.60 38.94
CA ALA A 1146 18.15 11.39 38.84
C ALA A 1146 18.44 9.89 39.03
N ALA A 1147 19.22 9.29 38.12
CA ALA A 1147 19.71 7.91 38.26
C ALA A 1147 20.63 7.78 39.49
N PRO A 1148 20.38 6.85 40.43
CA PRO A 1148 21.32 6.56 41.52
C PRO A 1148 22.31 5.45 41.13
N GLN A 1149 23.58 5.73 41.44
CA GLN A 1149 24.68 4.79 41.40
C GLN A 1149 24.48 3.61 42.36
N SER A 1150 24.93 2.43 41.91
CA SER A 1150 25.41 1.28 42.68
C SER A 1150 24.49 0.74 43.79
N ALA A 1151 23.67 -0.25 43.46
CA ALA A 1151 23.20 -1.25 44.43
C ALA A 1151 24.24 -2.38 44.51
N THR A 1152 25.25 -2.19 45.35
CA THR A 1152 26.15 -3.26 45.84
C THR A 1152 25.57 -3.96 47.08
N ALA A 1153 24.29 -3.74 47.39
CA ALA A 1153 23.59 -4.32 48.53
C ALA A 1153 22.88 -5.60 48.08
N GLY A 1154 23.53 -6.74 48.29
CA GLY A 1154 23.00 -8.07 47.92
C GLY A 1154 24.02 -9.19 48.00
N LYS A 1155 25.32 -8.86 48.04
CA LYS A 1155 26.41 -9.85 48.15
C LYS A 1155 26.60 -10.49 49.53
N GLU A 1156 25.89 -10.07 50.57
CA GLU A 1156 26.09 -10.61 51.93
C GLU A 1156 25.16 -11.79 52.27
N ASN A 1157 24.16 -12.11 51.42
CA ASN A 1157 23.15 -13.15 51.69
C ASN A 1157 23.03 -14.24 50.60
N ILE A 1158 24.06 -14.38 49.74
CA ILE A 1158 24.16 -15.35 48.63
C ILE A 1158 25.51 -16.05 48.67
#